data_AF-A0A1A8GUB8-F1
#
_entry.id   AF-A0A1A8GUB8-F1
#
_cell.length_a   1.000
_cell.length_b   1.000
_cell.length_c   1.000
_cell.angle_alpha   90.00
_cell.angle_beta   90.00
_cell.angle_gamma   90.00
#
_symmetry.space_group_name_H-M   'P 1'
#
loop_
_entity.id
_entity.type
_entity.pdbx_description
1 polymer ?
#
loop_
_entity_poly.entity_id
_entity_poly.type
_entity_poly.pdbx_seq_one_letter_code
_entity_poly.pdbx_strand_id
1 'polypeptide(L)'
;DDLVSLLGHFPNKRELEDWIYSKSKEINSTRDRLGKLNKDLASSEQKKSHIAAELRKKEQQLMSDEERFFSVCGSQDLEQDLGKLQEDLEKISKQRAMLAGATAVYSQFISQLTEERAPCCPVCQRTFPSESDLQEVINDMQSKLRLVPDKLKNTEQDLKRKEKKKDEMMALRPVRQSIVQFQEKELPELRNRLQIVNRDIEKLKADVEEQETLLGTLMSEEETAKACLPDVSLMDRYQMDLKELERKIAQQATKLQGVDLTRTIQQVSQEKQETQHKLDTTSSKMELKHKLIQGQQDQIQKLKSEVNETRAEKLQLSSNMQKRQQLEQQSVEFTTEIQALTRDIREAKEQLSPLSATLEKLQQEKQELVERRRQKQEEGQEKINAIKEKVKTITAFERDITKYTEEGKHEYKEQKEAELQETSTQFHEAEKQKEKINKDMGNIRQDIDTQKIQERWLQDNLTLRKRVEELKEVVAKREARMKEMGNMQVLQLRQERRDAERKLEDLKKNRSIALGRQKGFEEEIMQYRKELREEQYSKADEHYKDKMIIMRTTELVIKDLDLYYKALDQTIMKFHCMKMDEINKIIRDLWRSTYRGQDIEYVEIRSDVDENSSAGVKRRGYNYRVVMVKGDTALDMRGRCSAGQKVLASLIIRLALAETFCLNCGILALDEPTTNLDRENIESLAHALVEIIKSRSRQRNFQLLIITHDEDFVELLGRSSYIEHFYRIRKNQDQNSEITKCSISSLSSYLH
;
A
#
# COMPACT_ATOMS: atom_id res chain seq x y z
N ASP A 1 20.63 -43.72 17.68
CA ASP A 1 19.51 -44.30 16.90
C ASP A 1 19.11 -43.43 15.73
N ASP A 2 18.90 -42.12 15.93
CA ASP A 2 18.52 -41.20 14.84
C ASP A 2 19.51 -41.21 13.65
N LEU A 3 20.82 -41.09 13.89
CA LEU A 3 21.83 -41.18 12.82
C LEU A 3 21.87 -42.55 12.12
N VAL A 4 21.61 -43.63 12.86
CA VAL A 4 21.58 -44.99 12.31
C VAL A 4 20.32 -45.20 11.48
N SER A 5 19.20 -44.56 11.85
CA SER A 5 17.99 -44.53 11.06
C SER A 5 18.16 -43.73 9.77
N LEU A 6 18.97 -42.67 9.77
CA LEU A 6 19.20 -41.79 8.63
C LEU A 6 20.25 -42.33 7.63
N LEU A 7 21.37 -42.87 8.14
CA LEU A 7 22.50 -43.34 7.32
C LEU A 7 22.69 -44.86 7.28
N GLY A 8 21.88 -45.63 8.03
CA GLY A 8 21.98 -47.10 8.13
C GLY A 8 23.14 -47.61 8.97
N HIS A 9 24.05 -46.73 9.40
CA HIS A 9 25.20 -47.02 10.25
C HIS A 9 25.59 -45.76 11.03
N PHE A 10 26.48 -45.88 12.01
CA PHE A 10 26.99 -44.72 12.74
C PHE A 10 28.13 -44.07 11.94
N PRO A 11 27.96 -42.84 11.40
CA PRO A 11 28.96 -42.22 10.55
C PRO A 11 30.12 -41.62 11.36
N ASN A 12 31.30 -41.53 10.75
CA ASN A 12 32.35 -40.66 11.26
C ASN A 12 32.06 -39.17 10.94
N LYS A 13 32.83 -38.26 11.54
CA LYS A 13 32.61 -36.81 11.37
C LYS A 13 32.54 -36.36 9.91
N ARG A 14 33.45 -36.87 9.06
CA ARG A 14 33.51 -36.48 7.64
C ARG A 14 32.32 -37.01 6.84
N GLU A 15 31.94 -38.27 7.08
CA GLU A 15 30.78 -38.88 6.44
C GLU A 15 29.48 -38.13 6.76
N LEU A 16 29.34 -37.65 7.99
CA LEU A 16 28.19 -36.84 8.40
C LEU A 16 28.20 -35.44 7.73
N GLU A 17 29.35 -34.79 7.65
CA GLU A 17 29.51 -33.48 6.97
C GLU A 17 29.19 -33.58 5.46
N ASP A 18 29.69 -34.62 4.78
CA ASP A 18 29.43 -34.85 3.36
C ASP A 18 27.95 -35.17 3.08
N TRP A 19 27.32 -35.95 3.96
CA TRP A 19 25.90 -36.26 3.86
C TRP A 19 25.02 -35.02 4.05
N ILE A 20 25.32 -34.18 5.05
CA ILE A 20 24.63 -32.90 5.27
C ILE A 20 24.74 -32.02 4.02
N TYR A 21 25.94 -31.92 3.43
CA TYR A 21 26.13 -31.14 2.21
C TYR A 21 25.32 -31.67 1.01
N SER A 22 25.27 -33.00 0.84
CA SER A 22 24.43 -33.63 -0.20
C SER A 22 22.94 -33.29 0.00
N LYS A 23 22.45 -33.40 1.24
CA LYS A 23 21.07 -33.06 1.60
C LYS A 23 20.76 -31.57 1.41
N SER A 24 21.66 -30.66 1.77
CA SER A 24 21.50 -29.23 1.49
C SER A 24 21.33 -28.96 -0.02
N LYS A 25 22.05 -29.70 -0.87
CA LYS A 25 21.95 -29.58 -2.33
C LYS A 25 20.61 -30.10 -2.86
N GLU A 26 20.14 -31.23 -2.33
CA GLU A 26 18.80 -31.77 -2.63
C GLU A 26 17.70 -30.78 -2.23
N ILE A 27 17.74 -30.25 -1.01
CA ILE A 27 16.81 -29.21 -0.50
C ILE A 27 16.73 -28.02 -1.46
N ASN A 28 17.88 -27.51 -1.91
CA ASN A 28 17.92 -26.39 -2.85
C ASN A 28 17.31 -26.76 -4.21
N SER A 29 17.57 -27.97 -4.72
CA SER A 29 16.98 -28.44 -5.98
C SER A 29 15.45 -28.61 -5.89
N THR A 30 14.94 -29.10 -4.75
CA THR A 30 13.52 -29.25 -4.48
C THR A 30 12.85 -27.88 -4.34
N ARG A 31 13.51 -26.91 -3.68
CA ARG A 31 13.05 -25.51 -3.59
C ARG A 31 12.97 -24.85 -4.97
N ASP A 32 13.94 -25.07 -5.85
CA ASP A 32 13.91 -24.55 -7.23
C ASP A 32 12.77 -25.16 -8.03
N ARG A 33 12.52 -26.47 -7.88
CA ARG A 33 11.41 -27.19 -8.55
C ARG A 33 10.05 -26.68 -8.06
N LEU A 34 9.90 -26.51 -6.75
CA LEU A 34 8.71 -25.93 -6.12
C LEU A 34 8.46 -24.49 -6.60
N GLY A 35 9.54 -23.70 -6.74
CA GLY A 35 9.47 -22.36 -7.33
C GLY A 35 8.99 -22.34 -8.79
N LYS A 36 9.31 -23.37 -9.59
CA LYS A 36 8.79 -23.52 -10.96
C LYS A 36 7.31 -23.92 -10.96
N LEU A 37 6.94 -24.92 -10.17
CA LEU A 37 5.55 -25.38 -10.05
C LEU A 37 4.61 -24.27 -9.58
N ASN A 38 5.03 -23.46 -8.61
CA ASN A 38 4.24 -22.31 -8.15
C ASN A 38 4.06 -21.23 -9.23
N LYS A 39 5.05 -20.99 -10.09
CA LYS A 39 4.91 -20.08 -11.24
C LYS A 39 3.93 -20.63 -12.27
N ASP A 40 4.01 -21.92 -12.56
CA ASP A 40 3.11 -22.59 -13.50
C ASP A 40 1.67 -22.61 -12.98
N LEU A 41 1.49 -22.84 -11.68
CA LEU A 41 0.20 -22.78 -10.98
C LEU A 41 -0.41 -21.38 -11.07
N ALA A 42 0.36 -20.34 -10.72
CA ALA A 42 -0.09 -18.94 -10.83
C ALA A 42 -0.49 -18.57 -12.26
N SER A 43 0.28 -19.02 -13.26
CA SER A 43 -0.05 -18.79 -14.68
C SER A 43 -1.35 -19.48 -15.10
N SER A 44 -1.60 -20.68 -14.58
CA SER A 44 -2.82 -21.45 -14.86
C SER A 44 -4.04 -20.88 -14.15
N GLU A 45 -3.90 -20.39 -12.92
CA GLU A 45 -4.95 -19.66 -12.20
C GLU A 45 -5.33 -18.34 -12.90
N GLN A 46 -4.35 -17.62 -13.45
CA GLN A 46 -4.60 -16.44 -14.28
C GLN A 46 -5.37 -16.80 -15.55
N LYS A 47 -4.98 -17.88 -16.25
CA LYS A 47 -5.71 -18.39 -17.43
C LYS A 47 -7.14 -18.77 -17.07
N LYS A 48 -7.37 -19.43 -15.94
CA LYS A 48 -8.71 -19.76 -15.43
C LYS A 48 -9.56 -18.51 -15.21
N SER A 49 -9.01 -17.49 -14.55
CA SER A 49 -9.72 -16.22 -14.32
C SER A 49 -10.11 -15.54 -15.64
N HIS A 50 -9.20 -15.49 -16.60
CA HIS A 50 -9.45 -14.93 -17.93
C HIS A 50 -10.57 -15.68 -18.68
N ILE A 51 -10.48 -17.02 -18.76
CA ILE A 51 -11.49 -17.85 -19.44
C ILE A 51 -12.84 -17.75 -18.72
N ALA A 52 -12.86 -17.72 -17.38
CA ALA A 52 -14.10 -17.57 -16.60
C ALA A 52 -14.77 -16.20 -16.82
N ALA A 53 -13.98 -15.13 -16.93
CA ALA A 53 -14.50 -13.80 -17.25
C ALA A 53 -15.05 -13.72 -18.67
N GLU A 54 -14.36 -14.33 -19.64
CA GLU A 54 -14.83 -14.42 -21.03
C GLU A 54 -16.12 -15.24 -21.13
N LEU A 55 -16.21 -16.37 -20.43
CA LEU A 55 -17.42 -17.20 -20.35
C LEU A 55 -18.61 -16.39 -19.79
N ARG A 56 -18.44 -15.71 -18.66
CA ARG A 56 -19.51 -14.87 -18.06
C ARG A 56 -19.97 -13.77 -19.00
N LYS A 57 -19.04 -13.12 -19.72
CA LYS A 57 -19.38 -12.07 -20.69
C LYS A 57 -20.23 -12.64 -21.84
N LYS A 58 -19.86 -13.82 -22.36
CA LYS A 58 -20.60 -14.50 -23.43
C LYS A 58 -21.96 -15.01 -22.96
N GLU A 59 -22.06 -15.51 -21.72
CA GLU A 59 -23.34 -15.91 -21.09
C GLU A 59 -24.28 -14.71 -20.89
N GLN A 60 -23.78 -13.57 -20.42
CA GLN A 60 -24.58 -12.34 -20.31
C GLN A 60 -25.03 -11.83 -21.68
N GLN A 61 -24.17 -11.91 -22.69
CA GLN A 61 -24.52 -11.52 -24.05
C GLN A 61 -25.60 -12.44 -24.63
N LEU A 62 -25.47 -13.75 -24.43
CA LEU A 62 -26.50 -14.73 -24.81
C LEU A 62 -27.85 -14.43 -24.14
N MET A 63 -27.86 -14.18 -22.83
CA MET A 63 -29.08 -13.82 -22.09
C MET A 63 -29.73 -12.55 -22.64
N SER A 64 -28.94 -11.50 -22.91
CA SER A 64 -29.45 -10.26 -23.48
C SER A 64 -30.00 -10.44 -24.90
N ASP A 65 -29.35 -11.27 -25.71
CA ASP A 65 -29.79 -11.57 -27.08
C ASP A 65 -31.06 -12.43 -27.07
N GLU A 66 -31.17 -13.39 -26.14
CA GLU A 66 -32.38 -14.20 -25.91
C GLU A 66 -33.57 -13.37 -25.40
N GLU A 67 -33.37 -12.46 -24.44
CA GLU A 67 -34.40 -11.54 -23.97
C GLU A 67 -34.91 -10.64 -25.10
N ARG A 68 -33.98 -10.07 -25.88
CA ARG A 68 -34.33 -9.25 -27.05
C ARG A 68 -35.11 -10.06 -28.08
N PHE A 69 -34.68 -11.28 -28.36
CA PHE A 69 -35.35 -12.18 -29.30
C PHE A 69 -36.77 -12.54 -28.81
N PHE A 70 -36.92 -12.88 -27.53
CA PHE A 70 -38.20 -13.26 -26.92
C PHE A 70 -39.20 -12.08 -26.89
N SER A 71 -38.73 -10.87 -26.59
CA SER A 71 -39.59 -9.67 -26.51
C SER A 71 -40.30 -9.32 -27.81
N VAL A 72 -39.72 -9.69 -28.96
CA VAL A 72 -40.25 -9.34 -30.30
C VAL A 72 -41.03 -10.50 -30.91
N CYS A 73 -40.53 -11.74 -30.78
CA CYS A 73 -41.13 -12.91 -31.45
C CYS A 73 -42.20 -13.59 -30.59
N GLY A 74 -42.08 -13.59 -29.26
CA GLY A 74 -42.99 -14.30 -28.35
C GLY A 74 -42.96 -15.84 -28.48
N SER A 75 -42.13 -16.38 -29.37
CA SER A 75 -41.86 -17.81 -29.56
C SER A 75 -40.37 -18.05 -29.88
N GLN A 76 -39.97 -19.33 -29.97
CA GLN A 76 -38.59 -19.73 -30.28
C GLN A 76 -38.30 -19.84 -31.79
N ASP A 77 -39.33 -19.86 -32.64
CA ASP A 77 -39.18 -20.10 -34.08
C ASP A 77 -39.48 -18.85 -34.92
N LEU A 78 -38.41 -18.14 -35.27
CA LEU A 78 -38.46 -16.91 -36.07
C LEU A 78 -39.06 -17.14 -37.47
N GLU A 79 -38.75 -18.27 -38.10
CA GLU A 79 -39.19 -18.58 -39.47
C GLU A 79 -40.70 -18.84 -39.48
N GLN A 80 -41.20 -19.58 -38.48
CA GLN A 80 -42.62 -19.88 -38.36
C GLN A 80 -43.46 -18.61 -38.11
N ASP A 81 -43.01 -17.73 -37.23
CA ASP A 81 -43.75 -16.50 -36.91
C ASP A 81 -43.64 -15.44 -38.01
N LEU A 82 -42.51 -15.35 -38.71
CA LEU A 82 -42.41 -14.56 -39.95
C LEU A 82 -43.37 -15.07 -41.01
N GLY A 83 -43.51 -16.39 -41.17
CA GLY A 83 -44.47 -17.02 -42.08
C GLY A 83 -45.92 -16.64 -41.76
N LYS A 84 -46.34 -16.81 -40.50
CA LYS A 84 -47.68 -16.40 -40.04
C LYS A 84 -47.94 -14.90 -40.24
N LEU A 85 -46.95 -14.05 -39.93
CA LEU A 85 -47.07 -12.60 -40.09
C LEU A 85 -47.19 -12.21 -41.57
N GLN A 86 -46.52 -12.94 -42.46
CA GLN A 86 -46.58 -12.72 -43.90
C GLN A 86 -47.93 -13.13 -44.49
N GLU A 87 -48.51 -14.26 -44.06
CA GLU A 87 -49.88 -14.66 -44.41
C GLU A 87 -50.92 -13.63 -43.92
N ASP A 88 -50.75 -13.13 -42.70
CA ASP A 88 -51.62 -12.10 -42.13
C ASP A 88 -51.53 -10.77 -42.88
N LEU A 89 -50.32 -10.36 -43.27
CA LEU A 89 -50.11 -9.19 -44.12
C LEU A 89 -50.79 -9.36 -45.47
N GLU A 90 -50.73 -10.55 -46.06
CA GLU A 90 -51.41 -10.83 -47.32
C GLU A 90 -52.94 -10.76 -47.17
N LYS A 91 -53.50 -11.29 -46.07
CA LYS A 91 -54.94 -11.18 -45.76
C LYS A 91 -55.39 -9.73 -45.58
N ILE A 92 -54.64 -8.92 -44.81
CA ILE A 92 -54.97 -7.51 -44.58
C ILE A 92 -54.80 -6.69 -45.86
N SER A 93 -53.77 -6.97 -46.66
CA SER A 93 -53.56 -6.33 -47.96
C SER A 93 -54.72 -6.62 -48.92
N LYS A 94 -55.18 -7.88 -49.00
CA LYS A 94 -56.37 -8.27 -49.78
C LYS A 94 -57.63 -7.56 -49.29
N GLN A 95 -57.83 -7.46 -47.98
CA GLN A 95 -58.97 -6.72 -47.39
C GLN A 95 -58.91 -5.22 -47.74
N ARG A 96 -57.74 -4.58 -47.63
CA ARG A 96 -57.54 -3.19 -48.04
C ARG A 96 -57.87 -2.99 -49.52
N ALA A 97 -57.37 -3.87 -50.39
CA ALA A 97 -57.65 -3.80 -51.83
C ALA A 97 -59.14 -3.92 -52.13
N MET A 98 -59.85 -4.83 -51.44
CA MET A 98 -61.30 -4.99 -51.57
C MET A 98 -62.07 -3.74 -51.09
N LEU A 99 -61.69 -3.16 -49.94
CA LEU A 99 -62.32 -1.94 -49.41
C LEU A 99 -62.05 -0.71 -50.28
N ALA A 100 -60.82 -0.55 -50.78
CA ALA A 100 -60.43 0.52 -51.70
C ALA A 100 -61.16 0.38 -53.05
N GLY A 101 -61.22 -0.83 -53.60
CA GLY A 101 -61.96 -1.14 -54.83
C GLY A 101 -63.46 -0.87 -54.69
N ALA A 102 -64.08 -1.32 -53.59
CA ALA A 102 -65.48 -1.01 -53.30
C ALA A 102 -65.71 0.50 -53.17
N THR A 103 -64.82 1.22 -52.47
CA THR A 103 -64.94 2.68 -52.34
C THR A 103 -64.93 3.37 -53.70
N ALA A 104 -64.01 2.99 -54.60
CA ALA A 104 -63.92 3.56 -55.94
C ALA A 104 -65.16 3.25 -56.80
N VAL A 105 -65.62 2.00 -56.81
CA VAL A 105 -66.77 1.56 -57.62
C VAL A 105 -68.07 2.22 -57.15
N TYR A 106 -68.38 2.17 -55.85
CA TYR A 106 -69.61 2.76 -55.32
C TYR A 106 -69.60 4.30 -55.42
N SER A 107 -68.45 4.95 -55.25
CA SER A 107 -68.35 6.41 -55.44
C SER A 107 -68.60 6.80 -56.90
N GLN A 108 -68.07 6.02 -57.85
CA GLN A 108 -68.32 6.22 -59.28
C GLN A 108 -69.80 6.03 -59.62
N PHE A 109 -70.45 4.99 -59.09
CA PHE A 109 -71.88 4.77 -59.29
C PHE A 109 -72.75 5.89 -58.73
N ILE A 110 -72.41 6.42 -57.55
CA ILE A 110 -73.12 7.57 -56.96
C ILE A 110 -72.94 8.81 -57.83
N SER A 111 -71.73 9.08 -58.35
CA SER A 111 -71.50 10.22 -59.24
C SER A 111 -72.32 10.14 -60.54
N GLN A 112 -72.38 8.96 -61.17
CA GLN A 112 -73.19 8.73 -62.38
C GLN A 112 -74.69 8.90 -62.12
N LEU A 113 -75.18 8.47 -60.96
CA LEU A 113 -76.57 8.59 -60.56
C LEU A 113 -76.98 10.01 -60.15
N THR A 114 -76.03 10.89 -59.83
CA THR A 114 -76.29 12.26 -59.33
C THR A 114 -75.96 13.37 -60.34
N GLU A 115 -75.02 13.14 -61.26
CA GLU A 115 -74.56 14.16 -62.21
C GLU A 115 -75.19 14.03 -63.62
N GLU A 116 -75.70 12.85 -64.01
CA GLU A 116 -76.30 12.64 -65.34
C GLU A 116 -77.78 13.06 -65.41
N ARG A 117 -78.16 13.74 -66.51
CA ARG A 117 -79.53 14.28 -66.73
C ARG A 117 -80.62 13.22 -66.92
N ALA A 118 -80.25 11.96 -67.17
CA ALA A 118 -81.16 10.83 -67.33
C ALA A 118 -80.61 9.63 -66.54
N PRO A 119 -80.78 9.59 -65.21
CA PRO A 119 -80.17 8.58 -64.38
C PRO A 119 -80.78 7.21 -64.68
N CYS A 120 -79.93 6.26 -65.07
CA CYS A 120 -80.25 4.86 -65.21
C CYS A 120 -79.33 4.02 -64.31
N CYS A 121 -79.70 2.78 -64.00
CA CYS A 121 -78.89 1.95 -63.13
C CYS A 121 -77.50 1.68 -63.77
N PRO A 122 -76.38 1.96 -63.08
CA PRO A 122 -75.04 1.88 -63.67
C PRO A 122 -74.57 0.44 -63.94
N VAL A 123 -75.31 -0.57 -63.46
CA VAL A 123 -75.00 -2.00 -63.69
C VAL A 123 -75.84 -2.60 -64.81
N CYS A 124 -77.16 -2.34 -64.83
CA CYS A 124 -78.09 -2.99 -65.76
C CYS A 124 -78.77 -2.04 -66.76
N GLN A 125 -78.44 -0.75 -66.71
CA GLN A 125 -78.90 0.32 -67.62
C GLN A 125 -80.42 0.51 -67.70
N ARG A 126 -81.17 -0.01 -66.72
CA ARG A 126 -82.62 0.20 -66.60
C ARG A 126 -82.91 1.61 -66.10
N THR A 127 -83.90 2.27 -66.69
CA THR A 127 -84.41 3.56 -66.24
C THR A 127 -85.23 3.40 -64.96
N PHE A 128 -85.13 4.37 -64.06
CA PHE A 128 -85.90 4.37 -62.82
C PHE A 128 -87.35 4.80 -63.08
N PRO A 129 -88.36 4.02 -62.64
CA PRO A 129 -89.78 4.35 -62.86
C PRO A 129 -90.24 5.60 -62.10
N SER A 130 -89.61 5.91 -60.96
CA SER A 130 -89.93 7.06 -60.13
C SER A 130 -88.66 7.67 -59.50
N GLU A 131 -88.74 8.95 -59.11
CA GLU A 131 -87.64 9.64 -58.43
C GLU A 131 -87.39 9.11 -57.00
N SER A 132 -88.39 8.48 -56.36
CA SER A 132 -88.20 7.79 -55.08
C SER A 132 -87.33 6.54 -55.22
N ASP A 133 -87.51 5.76 -56.28
CA ASP A 133 -86.71 4.55 -56.53
C ASP A 133 -85.23 4.89 -56.77
N LEU A 134 -84.97 6.01 -57.44
CA LEU A 134 -83.60 6.53 -57.62
C LEU A 134 -82.98 6.91 -56.27
N GLN A 135 -83.73 7.63 -55.43
CA GLN A 135 -83.23 8.10 -54.14
C GLN A 135 -83.03 6.96 -53.13
N GLU A 136 -83.85 5.90 -53.19
CA GLU A 136 -83.65 4.68 -52.39
C GLU A 136 -82.34 3.97 -52.77
N VAL A 137 -82.03 3.84 -54.05
CA VAL A 137 -80.77 3.22 -54.52
C VAL A 137 -79.56 4.08 -54.15
N ILE A 138 -79.64 5.41 -54.27
CA ILE A 138 -78.58 6.32 -53.83
C ILE A 138 -78.37 6.19 -52.32
N ASN A 139 -79.43 6.16 -51.52
CA ASN A 139 -79.34 6.01 -50.07
C ASN A 139 -78.78 4.64 -49.66
N ASP A 140 -79.15 3.55 -50.35
CA ASP A 140 -78.57 2.22 -50.13
C ASP A 140 -77.06 2.23 -50.41
N MET A 141 -76.62 2.80 -51.53
CA MET A 141 -75.19 2.92 -51.86
C MET A 141 -74.42 3.83 -50.91
N GLN A 142 -74.99 4.98 -50.52
CA GLN A 142 -74.39 5.88 -49.53
C GLN A 142 -74.30 5.21 -48.14
N SER A 143 -75.30 4.44 -47.74
CA SER A 143 -75.28 3.69 -46.47
C SER A 143 -74.18 2.62 -46.46
N LYS A 144 -73.96 1.93 -47.59
CA LYS A 144 -72.87 0.95 -47.76
C LYS A 144 -71.49 1.62 -47.72
N LEU A 145 -71.35 2.86 -48.18
CA LEU A 145 -70.09 3.62 -48.11
C LEU A 145 -69.81 4.28 -46.75
N ARG A 146 -70.83 4.51 -45.91
CA ARG A 146 -70.67 5.30 -44.67
C ARG A 146 -69.58 4.77 -43.72
N LEU A 147 -69.42 3.45 -43.61
CA LEU A 147 -68.47 2.81 -42.69
C LEU A 147 -67.17 2.34 -43.36
N VAL A 148 -67.05 2.49 -44.69
CA VAL A 148 -65.92 1.97 -45.46
C VAL A 148 -64.65 2.82 -45.27
N PRO A 149 -64.69 4.17 -45.24
CA PRO A 149 -63.51 4.99 -44.98
C PRO A 149 -62.85 4.71 -43.62
N ASP A 150 -63.66 4.53 -42.56
CA ASP A 150 -63.15 4.21 -41.23
C ASP A 150 -62.52 2.82 -41.18
N LYS A 151 -63.17 1.83 -41.81
CA LYS A 151 -62.61 0.47 -41.94
C LYS A 151 -61.31 0.45 -42.75
N LEU A 152 -61.24 1.24 -43.83
CA LEU A 152 -60.06 1.39 -44.67
C LEU A 152 -58.91 2.03 -43.88
N LYS A 153 -59.18 3.10 -43.13
CA LYS A 153 -58.19 3.75 -42.27
C LYS A 153 -57.66 2.82 -41.17
N ASN A 154 -58.54 2.02 -40.57
CA ASN A 154 -58.13 1.02 -39.56
C ASN A 154 -57.28 -0.10 -40.18
N THR A 155 -57.69 -0.64 -41.34
CA THR A 155 -56.90 -1.66 -42.04
C THR A 155 -55.55 -1.13 -42.53
N GLU A 156 -55.44 0.13 -42.95
CA GLU A 156 -54.16 0.75 -43.30
C GLU A 156 -53.25 0.98 -42.10
N GLN A 157 -53.81 1.34 -40.94
CA GLN A 157 -53.04 1.43 -39.69
C GLN A 157 -52.55 0.05 -39.23
N ASP A 158 -53.40 -0.97 -39.32
CA ASP A 158 -53.03 -2.34 -38.95
C ASP A 158 -52.00 -2.94 -39.92
N LEU A 159 -52.10 -2.64 -41.22
CA LEU A 159 -51.10 -3.02 -42.23
C LEU A 159 -49.75 -2.40 -41.88
N LYS A 160 -49.68 -1.08 -41.64
CA LYS A 160 -48.44 -0.40 -41.24
C LYS A 160 -47.85 -0.95 -39.93
N ARG A 161 -48.69 -1.29 -38.96
CA ARG A 161 -48.26 -1.90 -37.69
C ARG A 161 -47.64 -3.28 -37.93
N LYS A 162 -48.26 -4.14 -38.73
CA LYS A 162 -47.74 -5.48 -39.03
C LYS A 162 -46.51 -5.45 -39.94
N GLU A 163 -46.42 -4.51 -40.89
CA GLU A 163 -45.22 -4.29 -41.72
C GLU A 163 -44.03 -3.87 -40.86
N LYS A 164 -44.23 -2.91 -39.94
CA LYS A 164 -43.20 -2.51 -38.99
C LYS A 164 -42.73 -3.68 -38.12
N LYS A 165 -43.67 -4.50 -37.63
CA LYS A 165 -43.34 -5.71 -36.86
C LYS A 165 -42.55 -6.73 -37.68
N LYS A 166 -42.83 -6.86 -38.99
CA LYS A 166 -42.07 -7.72 -39.90
C LYS A 166 -40.62 -7.24 -40.06
N ASP A 167 -40.42 -5.94 -40.24
CA ASP A 167 -39.09 -5.35 -40.36
C ASP A 167 -38.28 -5.53 -39.07
N GLU A 168 -38.93 -5.35 -37.91
CA GLU A 168 -38.35 -5.60 -36.58
C GLU A 168 -37.95 -7.08 -36.41
N MET A 169 -38.77 -8.04 -36.84
CA MET A 169 -38.45 -9.48 -36.80
C MET A 169 -37.34 -9.87 -37.79
N MET A 170 -37.32 -9.29 -38.99
CA MET A 170 -36.26 -9.53 -39.99
C MET A 170 -34.89 -9.06 -39.49
N ALA A 171 -34.85 -7.95 -38.75
CA ALA A 171 -33.63 -7.43 -38.13
C ALA A 171 -33.05 -8.36 -37.04
N LEU A 172 -33.80 -9.36 -36.56
CA LEU A 172 -33.35 -10.32 -35.54
C LEU A 172 -32.73 -11.59 -36.13
N ARG A 173 -32.74 -11.80 -37.45
CA ARG A 173 -32.07 -12.95 -38.09
C ARG A 173 -30.57 -13.07 -37.72
N PRO A 174 -29.76 -11.99 -37.75
CA PRO A 174 -28.35 -12.05 -37.33
C PRO A 174 -28.18 -12.36 -35.84
N VAL A 175 -29.10 -11.88 -35.01
CA VAL A 175 -29.12 -12.15 -33.57
C VAL A 175 -29.39 -13.63 -33.32
N ARG A 176 -30.34 -14.24 -34.04
CA ARG A 176 -30.61 -15.68 -33.95
C ARG A 176 -29.41 -16.53 -34.35
N GLN A 177 -28.69 -16.15 -35.41
CA GLN A 177 -27.44 -16.83 -35.81
C GLN A 177 -26.37 -16.72 -34.73
N SER A 178 -26.24 -15.55 -34.09
CA SER A 178 -25.30 -15.32 -32.99
C SER A 178 -25.66 -16.15 -31.75
N ILE A 179 -26.95 -16.25 -31.39
CA ILE A 179 -27.45 -17.11 -30.30
C ILE A 179 -27.06 -18.57 -30.55
N VAL A 180 -27.30 -19.10 -31.75
CA VAL A 180 -26.95 -20.49 -32.12
C VAL A 180 -25.44 -20.69 -32.05
N GLN A 181 -24.64 -19.74 -32.57
CA GLN A 181 -23.18 -19.80 -32.50
C GLN A 181 -22.65 -19.80 -31.06
N PHE A 182 -23.25 -19.00 -30.16
CA PHE A 182 -22.90 -19.01 -28.74
C PHE A 182 -23.29 -20.32 -28.06
N GLN A 183 -24.49 -20.84 -28.31
CA GLN A 183 -25.00 -22.06 -27.69
C GLN A 183 -24.29 -23.33 -28.14
N GLU A 184 -24.06 -23.50 -29.45
CA GLU A 184 -23.58 -24.75 -30.03
C GLU A 184 -22.05 -24.84 -30.11
N LYS A 185 -21.35 -23.69 -30.12
CA LYS A 185 -19.91 -23.67 -30.36
C LYS A 185 -19.11 -22.94 -29.28
N GLU A 186 -19.31 -21.64 -29.12
CA GLU A 186 -18.39 -20.82 -28.31
C GLU A 186 -18.47 -21.13 -26.80
N LEU A 187 -19.67 -21.27 -26.23
CA LEU A 187 -19.82 -21.60 -24.80
C LEU A 187 -19.35 -23.02 -24.48
N PRO A 188 -19.68 -24.07 -25.26
CA PRO A 188 -19.11 -25.41 -25.07
C PRO A 188 -17.58 -25.44 -25.16
N GLU A 189 -16.98 -24.76 -26.15
CA GLU A 189 -15.51 -24.68 -26.30
C GLU A 189 -14.85 -24.00 -25.09
N LEU A 190 -15.39 -22.88 -24.61
CA LEU A 190 -14.89 -22.18 -23.43
C LEU A 190 -15.05 -23.01 -22.15
N ARG A 191 -16.18 -23.72 -21.98
CA ARG A 191 -16.41 -24.63 -20.84
C ARG A 191 -15.43 -25.79 -20.84
N ASN A 192 -15.15 -26.38 -22.00
CA ASN A 192 -14.15 -27.45 -22.12
C ASN A 192 -12.74 -26.94 -21.80
N ARG A 193 -12.35 -25.77 -22.35
CA ARG A 193 -11.06 -25.14 -21.99
C ARG A 193 -10.95 -24.84 -20.50
N LEU A 194 -12.01 -24.35 -19.86
CA LEU A 194 -12.05 -24.11 -18.42
C LEU A 194 -11.86 -25.43 -17.64
N GLN A 195 -12.49 -26.51 -18.08
CA GLN A 195 -12.36 -27.83 -17.46
C GLN A 195 -10.93 -28.38 -17.56
N ILE A 196 -10.27 -28.23 -18.72
CA ILE A 196 -8.86 -28.62 -18.91
C ILE A 196 -7.95 -27.83 -17.96
N VAL A 197 -8.09 -26.50 -17.91
CA VAL A 197 -7.28 -25.65 -17.03
C VAL A 197 -7.53 -25.97 -15.55
N ASN A 198 -8.77 -26.26 -15.15
CA ASN A 198 -9.07 -26.70 -13.78
C ASN A 198 -8.35 -28.01 -13.44
N ARG A 199 -8.35 -28.99 -14.35
CA ARG A 199 -7.64 -30.26 -14.14
C ARG A 199 -6.13 -30.05 -14.03
N ASP A 200 -5.57 -29.15 -14.83
CA ASP A 200 -4.14 -28.82 -14.77
C ASP A 200 -3.78 -28.11 -13.46
N ILE A 201 -4.66 -27.22 -12.96
CA ILE A 201 -4.51 -26.60 -11.64
C ILE A 201 -4.55 -27.64 -10.52
N GLU A 202 -5.49 -28.60 -10.57
CA GLU A 202 -5.58 -29.67 -9.57
C GLU A 202 -4.32 -30.54 -9.54
N LYS A 203 -3.79 -30.90 -10.72
CA LYS A 203 -2.51 -31.62 -10.83
C LYS A 203 -1.34 -30.82 -10.28
N LEU A 204 -1.22 -29.55 -10.67
CA LEU A 204 -0.14 -28.68 -10.19
C LEU A 204 -0.22 -28.48 -8.67
N LYS A 205 -1.43 -28.40 -8.08
CA LYS A 205 -1.60 -28.34 -6.62
C LYS A 205 -1.13 -29.63 -5.94
N ALA A 206 -1.48 -30.78 -6.48
CA ALA A 206 -1.00 -32.07 -5.96
C ALA A 206 0.54 -32.17 -6.06
N ASP A 207 1.12 -31.77 -7.19
CA ASP A 207 2.58 -31.77 -7.38
C ASP A 207 3.29 -30.79 -6.42
N VAL A 208 2.69 -29.62 -6.13
CA VAL A 208 3.22 -28.66 -5.14
C VAL A 208 3.18 -29.27 -3.74
N GLU A 209 2.07 -29.88 -3.35
CA GLU A 209 1.92 -30.53 -2.04
C GLU A 209 2.91 -31.71 -1.87
N GLU A 210 3.13 -32.51 -2.92
CA GLU A 210 4.13 -33.57 -2.94
C GLU A 210 5.56 -33.01 -2.78
N GLN A 211 5.90 -31.92 -3.46
CA GLN A 211 7.23 -31.29 -3.32
C GLN A 211 7.40 -30.56 -1.97
N GLU A 212 6.34 -29.98 -1.40
CA GLU A 212 6.35 -29.36 -0.07
C GLU A 212 6.57 -30.40 1.03
N THR A 213 5.87 -31.54 0.95
CA THR A 213 6.04 -32.65 1.89
C THR A 213 7.45 -33.24 1.79
N LEU A 214 7.98 -33.46 0.58
CA LEU A 214 9.36 -33.88 0.37
C LEU A 214 10.38 -32.86 0.90
N LEU A 215 10.13 -31.56 0.71
CA LEU A 215 11.02 -30.52 1.25
C LEU A 215 11.01 -30.54 2.78
N GLY A 216 9.84 -30.71 3.40
CA GLY A 216 9.70 -30.81 4.85
C GLY A 216 10.43 -32.02 5.43
N THR A 217 10.35 -33.18 4.78
CA THR A 217 11.10 -34.38 5.22
C THR A 217 12.60 -34.16 5.10
N LEU A 218 13.09 -33.67 3.96
CA LEU A 218 14.52 -33.40 3.74
C LEU A 218 15.08 -32.36 4.71
N MET A 219 14.32 -31.31 5.03
CA MET A 219 14.73 -30.30 6.01
C MET A 219 14.82 -30.88 7.43
N SER A 220 13.84 -31.70 7.84
CA SER A 220 13.87 -32.40 9.12
C SER A 220 15.06 -33.36 9.24
N GLU A 221 15.34 -34.13 8.18
CA GLU A 221 16.50 -35.01 8.08
C GLU A 221 17.84 -34.24 8.17
N GLU A 222 17.93 -33.06 7.54
CA GLU A 222 19.13 -32.21 7.61
C GLU A 222 19.32 -31.58 9.00
N GLU A 223 18.24 -31.10 9.63
CA GLU A 223 18.26 -30.50 10.97
C GLU A 223 18.67 -31.51 12.04
N THR A 224 18.10 -32.73 11.98
CA THR A 224 18.47 -33.82 12.89
C THR A 224 19.94 -34.21 12.74
N ALA A 225 20.45 -34.34 11.51
CA ALA A 225 21.88 -34.59 11.28
C ALA A 225 22.79 -33.46 11.78
N LYS A 226 22.41 -32.19 11.57
CA LYS A 226 23.13 -31.01 12.09
C LYS A 226 23.14 -30.97 13.62
N ALA A 227 22.03 -31.35 14.27
CA ALA A 227 21.93 -31.39 15.72
C ALA A 227 22.89 -32.43 16.34
N CYS A 228 23.14 -33.54 15.66
CA CYS A 228 24.07 -34.57 16.13
C CYS A 228 25.55 -34.28 15.81
N LEU A 229 25.87 -33.33 14.92
CA LEU A 229 27.24 -33.00 14.52
C LEU A 229 28.17 -32.58 15.70
N PRO A 230 27.73 -31.77 16.69
CA PRO A 230 28.54 -31.44 17.86
C PRO A 230 28.88 -32.67 18.71
N ASP A 231 27.92 -33.58 18.87
CA ASP A 231 28.08 -34.80 19.67
C ASP A 231 29.03 -35.78 18.99
N VAL A 232 28.89 -35.99 17.68
CA VAL A 232 29.85 -36.79 16.88
C VAL A 232 31.25 -36.17 16.92
N SER A 233 31.34 -34.83 16.88
CA SER A 233 32.63 -34.11 17.02
C SER A 233 33.23 -34.22 18.43
N LEU A 234 32.42 -34.45 19.45
CA LEU A 234 32.87 -34.70 20.82
C LEU A 234 33.30 -36.16 20.99
N MET A 235 32.54 -37.10 20.43
CA MET A 235 32.89 -38.52 20.40
C MET A 235 34.21 -38.78 19.67
N ASP A 236 34.44 -38.14 18.51
CA ASP A 236 35.69 -38.27 17.76
C ASP A 236 36.89 -37.77 18.59
N ARG A 237 36.71 -36.67 19.34
CA ARG A 237 37.70 -36.20 20.31
C ARG A 237 37.95 -37.20 21.43
N TYR A 238 36.90 -37.72 22.07
CA TYR A 238 37.06 -38.74 23.12
C TYR A 238 37.69 -40.03 22.60
N GLN A 239 37.44 -40.39 21.33
CA GLN A 239 38.07 -41.55 20.71
C GLN A 239 39.58 -41.32 20.46
N MET A 240 39.98 -40.09 20.11
CA MET A 240 41.39 -39.70 20.06
C MET A 240 42.03 -39.71 21.45
N ASP A 241 41.35 -39.18 22.46
CA ASP A 241 41.82 -39.17 23.86
C ASP A 241 41.95 -40.60 24.42
N LEU A 242 41.00 -41.49 24.11
CA LEU A 242 41.03 -42.91 24.48
C LEU A 242 42.22 -43.61 23.83
N LYS A 243 42.49 -43.40 22.54
CA LYS A 243 43.70 -43.94 21.88
C LYS A 243 44.98 -43.43 22.54
N GLU A 244 45.01 -42.16 22.95
CA GLU A 244 46.15 -41.60 23.68
C GLU A 244 46.30 -42.22 25.08
N LEU A 245 45.20 -42.41 25.79
CA LEU A 245 45.15 -43.06 27.10
C LEU A 245 45.54 -44.54 27.02
N GLU A 246 45.06 -45.30 26.04
CA GLU A 246 45.47 -46.69 25.79
C GLU A 246 46.97 -46.77 25.51
N ARG A 247 47.52 -45.83 24.74
CA ARG A 247 48.98 -45.73 24.54
C ARG A 247 49.71 -45.45 25.86
N LYS A 248 49.19 -44.57 26.71
CA LYS A 248 49.75 -44.28 28.04
C LYS A 248 49.62 -45.48 28.98
N ILE A 249 48.52 -46.22 28.93
CA ILE A 249 48.29 -47.44 29.71
C ILE A 249 49.27 -48.53 29.28
N ALA A 250 49.47 -48.76 27.98
CA ALA A 250 50.49 -49.70 27.49
C ALA A 250 51.91 -49.32 27.97
N GLN A 251 52.22 -48.01 28.03
CA GLN A 251 53.46 -47.47 28.58
C GLN A 251 53.58 -47.58 30.11
N GLN A 252 52.47 -47.70 30.84
CA GLN A 252 52.49 -47.90 32.29
C GLN A 252 52.39 -49.39 32.69
N ALA A 253 51.70 -50.22 31.91
CA ALA A 253 51.67 -51.67 32.07
C ALA A 253 53.07 -52.29 31.93
N THR A 254 53.90 -51.72 31.06
CA THR A 254 55.33 -52.05 30.95
C THR A 254 56.17 -51.61 32.15
N LYS A 255 55.68 -50.68 32.99
CA LYS A 255 56.31 -50.24 34.24
C LYS A 255 55.83 -50.99 35.49
N LEU A 256 54.78 -51.81 35.37
CA LEU A 256 54.16 -52.54 36.48
C LEU A 256 54.61 -54.01 36.58
N GLN A 257 55.52 -54.47 35.72
CA GLN A 257 56.23 -55.74 35.95
C GLN A 257 57.27 -55.55 37.06
N GLY A 258 56.88 -55.90 38.29
CA GLY A 258 57.80 -56.03 39.41
C GLY A 258 57.34 -55.28 40.66
N VAL A 259 56.31 -55.78 41.34
CA VAL A 259 56.08 -55.45 42.76
C VAL A 259 55.67 -56.72 43.53
N ASP A 260 56.36 -56.90 44.65
CA ASP A 260 56.55 -58.11 45.44
C ASP A 260 55.43 -58.40 46.46
N LEU A 261 55.28 -59.67 46.84
CA LEU A 261 54.12 -60.34 47.48
C LEU A 261 54.33 -60.59 49.00
N THR A 262 54.28 -59.57 49.86
CA THR A 262 54.45 -59.79 51.31
C THR A 262 53.59 -58.89 52.22
N ARG A 263 52.25 -58.92 52.11
CA ARG A 263 51.35 -58.38 53.16
C ARG A 263 50.10 -59.25 53.39
N THR A 264 49.73 -59.48 54.65
CA THR A 264 48.58 -60.31 55.06
C THR A 264 47.29 -59.50 55.19
N ILE A 265 46.21 -60.02 54.60
CA ILE A 265 44.86 -59.42 54.46
C ILE A 265 44.22 -58.96 55.80
N GLN A 266 44.52 -59.64 56.91
CA GLN A 266 43.90 -59.33 58.20
C GLN A 266 44.36 -58.00 58.81
N GLN A 267 45.63 -57.62 58.61
CA GLN A 267 46.15 -56.33 59.12
C GLN A 267 45.58 -55.15 58.33
N VAL A 268 45.47 -55.29 57.01
CA VAL A 268 44.87 -54.27 56.13
C VAL A 268 43.38 -54.07 56.40
N SER A 269 42.65 -55.13 56.80
CA SER A 269 41.22 -55.04 57.12
C SER A 269 40.95 -54.25 58.41
N GLN A 270 41.81 -54.40 59.42
CA GLN A 270 41.66 -53.74 60.71
C GLN A 270 42.04 -52.25 60.63
N GLU A 271 43.14 -51.92 59.94
CA GLU A 271 43.52 -50.54 59.65
C GLU A 271 42.48 -49.83 58.78
N LYS A 272 41.87 -50.52 57.82
CA LYS A 272 40.76 -50.00 57.00
C LYS A 272 39.55 -49.63 57.86
N GLN A 273 39.16 -50.44 58.84
CA GLN A 273 38.01 -50.13 59.69
C GLN A 273 38.28 -48.93 60.63
N GLU A 274 39.47 -48.84 61.23
CA GLU A 274 39.82 -47.70 62.07
C GLU A 274 39.96 -46.39 61.28
N THR A 275 40.55 -46.45 60.08
CA THR A 275 40.64 -45.28 59.20
C THR A 275 39.27 -44.88 58.65
N GLN A 276 38.39 -45.84 58.34
CA GLN A 276 37.01 -45.56 57.94
C GLN A 276 36.24 -44.83 59.04
N HIS A 277 36.35 -45.27 60.30
CA HIS A 277 35.64 -44.64 61.41
C HIS A 277 36.14 -43.21 61.69
N LYS A 278 37.44 -42.96 61.52
CA LYS A 278 38.03 -41.60 61.59
C LYS A 278 37.60 -40.74 60.40
N LEU A 279 37.51 -41.32 59.20
CA LEU A 279 37.03 -40.66 57.99
C LEU A 279 35.58 -40.22 58.14
N ASP A 280 34.70 -41.12 58.60
CA ASP A 280 33.27 -40.84 58.78
C ASP A 280 33.05 -39.73 59.80
N THR A 281 33.78 -39.76 60.93
CA THR A 281 33.71 -38.71 61.96
C THR A 281 34.18 -37.35 61.44
N THR A 282 35.20 -37.33 60.59
CA THR A 282 35.75 -36.09 60.00
C THR A 282 34.85 -35.58 58.89
N SER A 283 34.25 -36.49 58.11
CA SER A 283 33.27 -36.19 57.07
C SER A 283 32.00 -35.55 57.66
N SER A 284 31.46 -36.11 58.75
CA SER A 284 30.31 -35.50 59.45
C SER A 284 30.62 -34.11 60.01
N LYS A 285 31.84 -33.86 60.49
CA LYS A 285 32.28 -32.52 60.91
C LYS A 285 32.43 -31.56 59.73
N MET A 286 32.93 -32.04 58.59
CA MET A 286 32.99 -31.27 57.35
C MET A 286 31.59 -30.92 56.84
N GLU A 287 30.64 -31.85 56.84
CA GLU A 287 29.25 -31.58 56.45
C GLU A 287 28.58 -30.54 57.35
N LEU A 288 28.82 -30.60 58.66
CA LEU A 288 28.33 -29.57 59.60
C LEU A 288 28.93 -28.19 59.31
N LYS A 289 30.24 -28.12 59.01
CA LYS A 289 30.89 -26.86 58.63
C LYS A 289 30.43 -26.36 57.26
N HIS A 290 30.21 -27.25 56.30
CA HIS A 290 29.64 -26.91 55.00
C HIS A 290 28.21 -26.37 55.13
N LYS A 291 27.36 -26.98 55.96
CA LYS A 291 26.01 -26.44 56.26
C LYS A 291 26.07 -25.06 56.91
N LEU A 292 27.03 -24.81 57.80
CA LEU A 292 27.22 -23.50 58.40
C LEU A 292 27.70 -22.45 57.39
N ILE A 293 28.65 -22.82 56.52
CA ILE A 293 29.13 -21.96 55.43
C ILE A 293 28.01 -21.64 54.45
N GLN A 294 27.21 -22.64 54.08
CA GLN A 294 26.05 -22.46 53.20
C GLN A 294 25.03 -21.50 53.85
N GLY A 295 24.70 -21.69 55.13
CA GLY A 295 23.81 -20.77 55.85
C GLY A 295 24.36 -19.34 55.93
N GLN A 296 25.67 -19.16 56.08
CA GLN A 296 26.30 -17.84 56.05
C GLN A 296 26.32 -17.23 54.63
N GLN A 297 26.53 -18.04 53.59
CA GLN A 297 26.44 -17.59 52.19
C GLN A 297 25.02 -17.17 51.82
N ASP A 298 24.01 -17.92 52.23
CA ASP A 298 22.60 -17.60 52.01
C ASP A 298 22.24 -16.28 52.72
N GLN A 299 22.74 -16.06 53.94
CA GLN A 299 22.55 -14.80 54.68
C GLN A 299 23.25 -13.63 53.99
N ILE A 300 24.47 -13.82 53.49
CA ILE A 300 25.19 -12.80 52.71
C ILE A 300 24.44 -12.49 51.41
N GLN A 301 23.87 -13.50 50.76
CA GLN A 301 23.11 -13.32 49.53
C GLN A 301 21.81 -12.54 49.78
N LYS A 302 21.09 -12.82 50.88
CA LYS A 302 19.93 -12.03 51.31
C LYS A 302 20.29 -10.56 51.61
N LEU A 303 21.36 -10.33 52.37
CA LEU A 303 21.79 -8.96 52.66
C LEU A 303 22.24 -8.22 51.38
N LYS A 304 22.87 -8.93 50.44
CA LYS A 304 23.21 -8.35 49.12
C LYS A 304 21.97 -8.04 48.28
N SER A 305 20.95 -8.89 48.30
CA SER A 305 19.70 -8.58 47.58
C SER A 305 18.98 -7.39 48.19
N GLU A 306 18.89 -7.29 49.52
CA GLU A 306 18.30 -6.14 50.21
C GLU A 306 19.05 -4.82 49.91
N VAL A 307 20.39 -4.85 49.91
CA VAL A 307 21.21 -3.68 49.53
C VAL A 307 20.99 -3.29 48.07
N ASN A 308 20.87 -4.26 47.17
CA ASN A 308 20.64 -4.00 45.76
C ASN A 308 19.23 -3.46 45.50
N GLU A 309 18.20 -3.99 46.17
CA GLU A 309 16.83 -3.49 46.13
C GLU A 309 16.75 -2.05 46.63
N THR A 310 17.33 -1.76 47.80
CA THR A 310 17.37 -0.40 48.36
C THR A 310 18.12 0.57 47.44
N ARG A 311 19.19 0.11 46.77
CA ARG A 311 19.95 0.91 45.81
C ARG A 311 19.18 1.16 44.52
N ALA A 312 18.42 0.17 44.05
CA ALA A 312 17.52 0.29 42.90
C ALA A 312 16.39 1.28 43.20
N GLU A 313 15.76 1.19 44.37
CA GLU A 313 14.74 2.15 44.83
C GLU A 313 15.29 3.57 44.91
N LYS A 314 16.50 3.76 45.46
CA LYS A 314 17.17 5.07 45.49
C LYS A 314 17.42 5.63 44.09
N LEU A 315 17.89 4.80 43.16
CA LEU A 315 18.09 5.20 41.76
C LEU A 315 16.78 5.58 41.09
N GLN A 316 15.73 4.78 41.31
CA GLN A 316 14.38 5.05 40.78
C GLN A 316 13.80 6.34 41.36
N LEU A 317 13.93 6.60 42.65
CA LEU A 317 13.54 7.87 43.28
C LEU A 317 14.32 9.06 42.70
N SER A 318 15.62 8.91 42.44
CA SER A 318 16.42 9.98 41.82
C SER A 318 16.00 10.29 40.39
N SER A 319 15.68 9.25 39.61
CA SER A 319 15.15 9.38 38.25
C SER A 319 13.77 10.02 38.23
N ASN A 320 12.89 9.60 39.15
CA ASN A 320 11.57 10.21 39.32
C ASN A 320 11.67 11.69 39.74
N MET A 321 12.66 12.06 40.56
CA MET A 321 12.90 13.46 40.93
C MET A 321 13.34 14.32 39.73
N GLN A 322 14.24 13.80 38.88
CA GLN A 322 14.62 14.47 37.64
C GLN A 322 13.44 14.60 36.67
N LYS A 323 12.63 13.54 36.54
CA LYS A 323 11.43 13.56 35.72
C LYS A 323 10.40 14.57 36.22
N ARG A 324 10.25 14.72 37.55
CA ARG A 324 9.37 15.73 38.14
C ARG A 324 9.84 17.16 37.79
N GLN A 325 11.15 17.43 37.88
CA GLN A 325 11.70 18.73 37.51
C GLN A 325 11.50 19.05 36.03
N GLN A 326 11.68 18.06 35.14
CA GLN A 326 11.42 18.23 33.71
C GLN A 326 9.94 18.51 33.42
N LEU A 327 9.02 17.79 34.09
CA LEU A 327 7.59 18.02 33.95
C LEU A 327 7.16 19.39 34.50
N GLU A 328 7.76 19.85 35.61
CA GLU A 328 7.53 21.19 36.15
C GLU A 328 7.99 22.27 35.14
N GLN A 329 9.16 22.11 34.51
CA GLN A 329 9.64 23.03 33.46
C GLN A 329 8.69 23.05 32.25
N GLN A 330 8.29 21.87 31.75
CA GLN A 330 7.35 21.77 30.63
C GLN A 330 5.99 22.38 30.97
N SER A 331 5.49 22.21 32.20
CA SER A 331 4.24 22.83 32.63
C SER A 331 4.34 24.36 32.62
N VAL A 332 5.49 24.92 33.00
CA VAL A 332 5.71 26.38 32.94
C VAL A 332 5.75 26.84 31.49
N GLU A 333 6.49 26.14 30.62
CA GLU A 333 6.55 26.44 29.18
C GLU A 333 5.16 26.43 28.53
N PHE A 334 4.39 25.36 28.72
CA PHE A 334 3.03 25.27 28.18
C PHE A 334 2.10 26.34 28.76
N THR A 335 2.25 26.71 30.03
CA THR A 335 1.45 27.80 30.61
C THR A 335 1.77 29.14 29.95
N THR A 336 3.05 29.41 29.67
CA THR A 336 3.45 30.63 28.95
C THR A 336 2.98 30.64 27.50
N GLU A 337 3.03 29.51 26.81
CA GLU A 337 2.57 29.37 25.43
C GLU A 337 1.05 29.51 25.33
N ILE A 338 0.29 28.89 26.24
CA ILE A 338 -1.17 29.05 26.33
C ILE A 338 -1.53 30.53 26.57
N GLN A 339 -0.80 31.24 27.43
CA GLN A 339 -1.03 32.67 27.66
C GLN A 339 -0.74 33.51 26.41
N ALA A 340 0.33 33.22 25.69
CA ALA A 340 0.66 33.89 24.42
C ALA A 340 -0.41 33.64 23.35
N LEU A 341 -0.78 32.37 23.12
CA LEU A 341 -1.81 32.00 22.16
C LEU A 341 -3.18 32.58 22.53
N THR A 342 -3.52 32.65 23.81
CA THR A 342 -4.77 33.28 24.27
C THR A 342 -4.79 34.78 23.97
N ARG A 343 -3.65 35.46 24.09
CA ARG A 343 -3.52 36.87 23.70
C ARG A 343 -3.68 37.03 22.19
N ASP A 344 -3.01 36.21 21.39
CA ASP A 344 -3.06 36.29 19.94
C ASP A 344 -4.49 35.99 19.42
N ILE A 345 -5.21 35.03 20.02
CA ILE A 345 -6.62 34.78 19.72
C ILE A 345 -7.50 35.98 20.07
N ARG A 346 -7.23 36.68 21.17
CA ARG A 346 -7.98 37.89 21.55
C ARG A 346 -7.72 39.01 20.56
N GLU A 347 -6.47 39.26 20.19
CA GLU A 347 -6.10 40.28 19.19
C GLU A 347 -6.73 39.98 17.82
N ALA A 348 -6.70 38.72 17.37
CA ALA A 348 -7.34 38.32 16.12
C ALA A 348 -8.88 38.49 16.15
N LYS A 349 -9.52 38.21 17.30
CA LYS A 349 -10.96 38.45 17.49
C LYS A 349 -11.31 39.94 17.49
N GLU A 350 -10.47 40.79 18.09
CA GLU A 350 -10.65 42.24 18.08
C GLU A 350 -10.48 42.82 16.66
N GLN A 351 -9.59 42.26 15.83
CA GLN A 351 -9.44 42.65 14.42
C GLN A 351 -10.60 42.19 13.51
N LEU A 352 -11.29 41.10 13.88
CA LEU A 352 -12.44 40.58 13.12
C LEU A 352 -13.67 41.50 13.17
N SER A 353 -13.89 42.18 14.30
CA SER A 353 -15.00 43.12 14.53
C SER A 353 -15.06 44.30 13.52
N PRO A 354 -13.97 45.06 13.29
CA PRO A 354 -13.99 46.13 12.31
C PRO A 354 -14.08 45.60 10.87
N LEU A 355 -13.46 44.45 10.58
CA LEU A 355 -13.56 43.80 9.27
C LEU A 355 -14.99 43.37 8.94
N SER A 356 -15.70 42.74 9.88
CA SER A 356 -17.12 42.38 9.68
C SER A 356 -18.00 43.61 9.48
N ALA A 357 -17.78 44.68 10.26
CA ALA A 357 -18.53 45.93 10.10
C ALA A 357 -18.24 46.61 8.74
N THR A 358 -17.01 46.56 8.24
CA THR A 358 -16.68 47.08 6.90
C THR A 358 -17.29 46.23 5.79
N LEU A 359 -17.36 44.92 5.96
CA LEU A 359 -17.95 44.00 4.98
C LEU A 359 -19.47 44.21 4.87
N GLU A 360 -20.12 44.41 6.01
CA GLU A 360 -21.56 44.70 6.08
C GLU A 360 -21.90 46.06 5.43
N LYS A 361 -21.08 47.10 5.66
CA LYS A 361 -21.17 48.38 4.94
C LYS A 361 -20.99 48.22 3.43
N LEU A 362 -19.96 47.52 2.98
CA LEU A 362 -19.70 47.29 1.55
C LEU A 362 -20.83 46.47 0.88
N GLN A 363 -21.46 45.55 1.61
CA GLN A 363 -22.62 44.81 1.13
C GLN A 363 -23.85 45.72 0.97
N GLN A 364 -24.10 46.63 1.91
CA GLN A 364 -25.16 47.64 1.79
C GLN A 364 -24.89 48.60 0.62
N GLU A 365 -23.67 49.12 0.51
CA GLU A 365 -23.28 50.01 -0.61
C GLU A 365 -23.43 49.31 -1.97
N LYS A 366 -23.08 48.02 -2.06
CA LYS A 366 -23.29 47.21 -3.27
C LYS A 366 -24.78 47.08 -3.60
N GLN A 367 -25.64 46.82 -2.62
CA GLN A 367 -27.08 46.71 -2.83
C GLN A 367 -27.68 48.05 -3.29
N GLU A 368 -27.29 49.16 -2.67
CA GLU A 368 -27.71 50.50 -3.09
C GLU A 368 -27.24 50.84 -4.51
N LEU A 369 -25.99 50.50 -4.87
CA LEU A 369 -25.46 50.70 -6.23
C LEU A 369 -26.21 49.87 -7.28
N VAL A 370 -26.58 48.63 -6.96
CA VAL A 370 -27.35 47.77 -7.86
C VAL A 370 -28.76 48.34 -8.07
N GLU A 371 -29.43 48.78 -7.01
CA GLU A 371 -30.77 49.35 -7.11
C GLU A 371 -30.75 50.69 -7.88
N ARG A 372 -29.73 51.53 -7.65
CA ARG A 372 -29.54 52.78 -8.37
C ARG A 372 -29.21 52.56 -9.85
N ARG A 373 -28.44 51.51 -10.17
CA ARG A 373 -28.17 51.11 -11.56
C ARG A 373 -29.45 50.62 -12.24
N ARG A 374 -30.27 49.83 -11.54
CA ARG A 374 -31.55 49.34 -12.05
C ARG A 374 -32.51 50.49 -12.33
N GLN A 375 -32.68 51.45 -11.41
CA GLN A 375 -33.51 52.64 -11.63
C GLN A 375 -33.05 53.45 -12.86
N LYS A 376 -31.74 53.73 -12.98
CA LYS A 376 -31.21 54.44 -14.17
C LYS A 376 -31.42 53.66 -15.47
N GLN A 377 -31.40 52.33 -15.41
CA GLN A 377 -31.63 51.48 -16.57
C GLN A 377 -33.12 51.46 -16.95
N GLU A 378 -34.04 51.43 -15.99
CA GLU A 378 -35.48 51.57 -16.21
C GLU A 378 -35.82 52.95 -16.80
N GLU A 379 -35.29 54.05 -16.21
CA GLU A 379 -35.43 55.41 -16.77
C GLU A 379 -34.86 55.54 -18.19
N GLY A 380 -33.70 54.92 -18.44
CA GLY A 380 -33.09 54.86 -19.77
C GLY A 380 -33.96 54.11 -20.77
N GLN A 381 -34.55 52.99 -20.34
CA GLN A 381 -35.44 52.18 -21.18
C GLN A 381 -36.75 52.92 -21.49
N GLU A 382 -37.31 53.65 -20.54
CA GLU A 382 -38.49 54.52 -20.76
C GLU A 382 -38.17 55.65 -21.74
N LYS A 383 -37.02 56.30 -21.61
CA LYS A 383 -36.57 57.34 -22.57
C LYS A 383 -36.37 56.75 -23.97
N ILE A 384 -35.78 55.55 -24.09
CA ILE A 384 -35.64 54.84 -25.37
C ILE A 384 -37.00 54.50 -25.97
N ASN A 385 -37.95 54.04 -25.15
CA ASN A 385 -39.30 53.72 -25.61
C ASN A 385 -40.04 54.98 -26.08
N ALA A 386 -39.90 56.11 -25.37
CA ALA A 386 -40.45 57.40 -25.78
C ALA A 386 -39.82 57.90 -27.09
N ILE A 387 -38.51 57.73 -27.27
CA ILE A 387 -37.83 58.06 -28.54
C ILE A 387 -38.30 57.13 -29.65
N LYS A 388 -38.48 55.82 -29.40
CA LYS A 388 -39.02 54.88 -30.38
C LYS A 388 -40.44 55.25 -30.82
N GLU A 389 -41.31 55.65 -29.89
CA GLU A 389 -42.63 56.17 -30.23
C GLU A 389 -42.54 57.47 -31.04
N LYS A 390 -41.64 58.40 -30.67
CA LYS A 390 -41.40 59.62 -31.48
C LYS A 390 -40.87 59.30 -32.89
N VAL A 391 -39.99 58.31 -33.03
CA VAL A 391 -39.49 57.83 -34.32
C VAL A 391 -40.60 57.13 -35.12
N LYS A 392 -41.53 56.41 -34.47
CA LYS A 392 -42.73 55.88 -35.15
C LYS A 392 -43.64 56.99 -35.65
N THR A 393 -43.85 58.06 -34.88
CA THR A 393 -44.60 59.23 -35.38
C THR A 393 -43.87 59.96 -36.49
N ILE A 394 -42.54 60.12 -36.40
CA ILE A 394 -41.75 60.75 -37.47
C ILE A 394 -41.80 59.89 -38.74
N THR A 395 -41.67 58.57 -38.65
CA THR A 395 -41.79 57.66 -39.80
C THR A 395 -43.22 57.56 -40.33
N ALA A 396 -44.25 57.82 -39.51
CA ALA A 396 -45.61 57.99 -39.98
C ALA A 396 -45.76 59.30 -40.78
N PHE A 397 -45.24 60.42 -40.27
CA PHE A 397 -45.21 61.68 -41.01
C PHE A 397 -44.34 61.59 -42.27
N GLU A 398 -43.24 60.86 -42.24
CA GLU A 398 -42.38 60.62 -43.39
C GLU A 398 -43.09 59.77 -44.45
N ARG A 399 -43.92 58.80 -44.02
CA ARG A 399 -44.84 58.02 -44.89
C ARG A 399 -45.98 58.85 -45.46
N ASP A 400 -46.54 59.78 -44.68
CA ASP A 400 -47.58 60.69 -45.15
C ASP A 400 -47.00 61.73 -46.13
N ILE A 401 -45.77 62.20 -45.87
CA ILE A 401 -45.00 63.05 -46.79
C ILE A 401 -44.65 62.26 -48.05
N THR A 402 -44.15 61.02 -47.96
CA THR A 402 -43.88 60.21 -49.18
C THR A 402 -45.15 59.86 -49.93
N LYS A 403 -46.28 59.62 -49.27
CA LYS A 403 -47.59 59.52 -49.95
C LYS A 403 -47.97 60.82 -50.66
N TYR A 404 -47.72 61.98 -50.06
CA TYR A 404 -47.97 63.28 -50.69
C TYR A 404 -47.07 63.50 -51.92
N THR A 405 -45.82 63.04 -51.88
CA THR A 405 -44.86 63.13 -52.99
C THR A 405 -45.12 62.10 -54.09
N GLU A 406 -45.50 60.87 -53.74
CA GLU A 406 -45.78 59.77 -54.68
C GLU A 406 -47.18 59.86 -55.31
N GLU A 407 -48.14 60.54 -54.67
CA GLU A 407 -49.47 60.81 -55.24
C GLU A 407 -49.48 61.98 -56.25
N GLY A 408 -48.34 62.62 -56.55
CA GLY A 408 -48.21 63.55 -57.68
C GLY A 408 -49.18 64.75 -57.65
N LYS A 409 -49.64 65.18 -56.46
CA LYS A 409 -50.64 66.25 -56.33
C LYS A 409 -50.10 67.66 -56.58
N HIS A 410 -48.78 67.83 -56.71
CA HIS A 410 -48.17 69.10 -57.14
C HIS A 410 -48.33 69.32 -58.66
N GLU A 411 -48.28 68.25 -59.47
CA GLU A 411 -48.45 68.31 -60.93
C GLU A 411 -49.94 68.42 -61.33
N TYR A 412 -50.86 67.87 -60.51
CA TYR A 412 -52.31 68.06 -60.69
C TYR A 412 -52.78 69.48 -60.30
N LYS A 413 -52.04 70.17 -59.43
CA LYS A 413 -52.32 71.54 -59.00
C LYS A 413 -51.80 72.58 -60.01
N GLU A 414 -50.62 72.39 -60.59
CA GLU A 414 -50.09 73.27 -61.65
C GLU A 414 -50.90 73.17 -62.96
N GLN A 415 -51.43 71.99 -63.32
CA GLN A 415 -52.33 71.86 -64.48
C GLN A 415 -53.68 72.54 -64.27
N LYS A 416 -54.22 72.56 -63.03
CA LYS A 416 -55.48 73.23 -62.72
C LYS A 416 -55.34 74.72 -62.39
N GLU A 417 -54.18 75.19 -61.94
CA GLU A 417 -53.88 76.61 -61.73
C GLU A 417 -53.56 77.36 -63.04
N ALA A 418 -53.01 76.67 -64.05
CA ALA A 418 -52.86 77.21 -65.41
C ALA A 418 -54.20 77.36 -66.16
N GLU A 419 -55.11 76.39 -66.01
CA GLU A 419 -56.48 76.49 -66.57
C GLU A 419 -57.36 77.53 -65.82
N LEU A 420 -57.04 77.87 -64.56
CA LEU A 420 -57.81 78.86 -63.78
C LEU A 420 -57.41 80.32 -64.08
N GLN A 421 -56.17 80.58 -64.49
CA GLN A 421 -55.70 81.94 -64.80
C GLN A 421 -56.13 82.44 -66.17
N GLU A 422 -56.30 81.57 -67.16
CA GLU A 422 -56.80 81.96 -68.50
C GLU A 422 -58.32 82.16 -68.52
N THR A 423 -59.04 81.40 -67.68
CA THR A 423 -60.51 81.44 -67.59
C THR A 423 -61.05 82.57 -66.70
N SER A 424 -60.21 83.16 -65.82
CA SER A 424 -60.58 84.29 -64.95
C SER A 424 -60.61 85.64 -65.70
N THR A 425 -59.78 85.81 -66.73
CA THR A 425 -59.73 87.03 -67.55
C THR A 425 -60.80 87.09 -68.65
N GLN A 426 -61.40 85.95 -69.03
CA GLN A 426 -62.49 85.89 -70.02
C GLN A 426 -63.89 85.93 -69.37
N PHE A 427 -63.99 85.70 -68.06
CA PHE A 427 -65.25 85.66 -67.31
C PHE A 427 -65.86 87.06 -67.06
N HIS A 428 -65.04 88.10 -66.91
CA HIS A 428 -65.52 89.49 -66.74
C HIS A 428 -66.03 90.15 -68.03
N GLU A 429 -65.67 89.62 -69.21
CA GLU A 429 -66.16 90.12 -70.50
C GLU A 429 -67.41 89.34 -70.98
N ALA A 430 -67.54 88.06 -70.59
CA ALA A 430 -68.65 87.18 -70.97
C ALA A 430 -69.93 87.36 -70.13
N GLU A 431 -69.84 87.94 -68.93
CA GLU A 431 -70.99 88.29 -68.09
C GLU A 431 -71.93 89.31 -68.77
N LYS A 432 -71.42 90.03 -69.77
CA LYS A 432 -72.16 91.00 -70.60
C LYS A 432 -72.90 90.38 -71.79
N GLN A 433 -72.66 89.11 -72.14
CA GLN A 433 -73.37 88.40 -73.23
C GLN A 433 -74.47 87.44 -72.76
N LYS A 434 -74.62 87.29 -71.44
CA LYS A 434 -75.64 86.45 -70.79
C LYS A 434 -77.09 86.90 -71.06
N GLU A 435 -77.30 88.13 -71.56
CA GLU A 435 -78.62 88.63 -71.96
C GLU A 435 -79.11 88.15 -73.36
N LYS A 436 -78.30 87.45 -74.16
CA LYS A 436 -78.68 87.08 -75.55
C LYS A 436 -78.93 85.59 -75.84
N ILE A 437 -78.40 84.65 -75.05
CA ILE A 437 -78.50 83.20 -75.32
C ILE A 437 -79.69 82.56 -74.57
N ASN A 438 -80.71 83.35 -74.25
CA ASN A 438 -82.05 82.85 -73.92
C ASN A 438 -82.86 82.48 -75.19
N LYS A 439 -82.26 82.57 -76.38
CA LYS A 439 -82.94 82.35 -77.67
C LYS A 439 -82.67 81.02 -78.36
N ASP A 440 -81.61 80.27 -77.99
CA ASP A 440 -81.20 79.08 -78.75
C ASP A 440 -81.58 77.77 -78.05
N MET A 441 -82.83 77.75 -77.62
CA MET A 441 -83.67 76.59 -77.31
C MET A 441 -83.86 75.62 -78.53
N GLY A 442 -82.96 75.63 -79.52
CA GLY A 442 -83.13 74.94 -80.80
C GLY A 442 -82.54 73.53 -80.89
N ASN A 443 -81.41 73.26 -80.23
CA ASN A 443 -80.62 72.06 -80.56
C ASN A 443 -80.69 70.94 -79.52
N ILE A 444 -81.77 70.91 -78.74
CA ILE A 444 -82.23 69.77 -77.93
C ILE A 444 -82.50 68.50 -78.76
N ARG A 445 -82.30 68.47 -80.09
CA ARG A 445 -82.76 67.34 -80.93
C ARG A 445 -81.69 66.41 -81.50
N GLN A 446 -80.38 66.69 -81.39
CA GLN A 446 -79.37 65.89 -82.12
C GLN A 446 -78.53 64.91 -81.27
N ASP A 447 -78.43 65.08 -79.94
CA ASP A 447 -77.53 64.24 -79.12
C ASP A 447 -78.19 63.00 -78.48
N ILE A 448 -79.47 62.77 -78.73
CA ILE A 448 -80.26 61.67 -78.15
C ILE A 448 -79.78 60.27 -78.62
N ASP A 449 -79.03 60.17 -79.73
CA ASP A 449 -78.59 58.87 -80.27
C ASP A 449 -77.28 58.31 -79.65
N THR A 450 -76.56 59.07 -78.81
CA THR A 450 -75.27 58.60 -78.24
C THR A 450 -75.36 58.05 -76.80
N GLN A 451 -76.52 58.14 -76.14
CA GLN A 451 -76.64 57.75 -74.73
C GLN A 451 -76.68 56.22 -74.47
N LYS A 452 -77.09 55.39 -75.44
CA LYS A 452 -77.18 53.93 -75.22
C LYS A 452 -75.83 53.22 -75.17
N ILE A 453 -74.79 53.77 -75.81
CA ILE A 453 -73.43 53.23 -75.73
C ILE A 453 -72.76 53.63 -74.41
N GLN A 454 -73.06 54.84 -73.90
CA GLN A 454 -72.57 55.30 -72.60
C GLN A 454 -73.21 54.55 -71.42
N GLU A 455 -74.49 54.17 -71.50
CA GLU A 455 -75.14 53.38 -70.44
C GLU A 455 -74.51 51.99 -70.30
N ARG A 456 -74.25 51.28 -71.40
CA ARG A 456 -73.59 49.97 -71.37
C ARG A 456 -72.12 50.07 -70.92
N TRP A 457 -71.41 51.11 -71.34
CA TRP A 457 -70.04 51.36 -70.89
C TRP A 457 -69.99 51.73 -69.39
N LEU A 458 -70.96 52.49 -68.88
CA LEU A 458 -71.10 52.80 -67.45
C LEU A 458 -71.52 51.58 -66.63
N GLN A 459 -72.37 50.70 -67.16
CA GLN A 459 -72.75 49.45 -66.52
C GLN A 459 -71.53 48.52 -66.37
N ASP A 460 -70.74 48.34 -67.44
CA ASP A 460 -69.53 47.53 -67.44
C ASP A 460 -68.42 48.16 -66.57
N ASN A 461 -68.33 49.50 -66.52
CA ASN A 461 -67.43 50.20 -65.59
C ASN A 461 -67.89 50.04 -64.13
N LEU A 462 -69.20 49.98 -63.87
CA LEU A 462 -69.77 49.73 -62.54
C LEU A 462 -69.56 48.29 -62.08
N THR A 463 -69.73 47.28 -62.95
CA THR A 463 -69.37 45.89 -62.63
C THR A 463 -67.88 45.71 -62.49
N LEU A 464 -67.06 46.36 -63.32
CA LEU A 464 -65.61 46.36 -63.16
C LEU A 464 -65.21 47.01 -61.83
N ARG A 465 -65.80 48.15 -61.45
CA ARG A 465 -65.56 48.80 -60.16
C ARG A 465 -66.03 47.95 -58.98
N LYS A 466 -67.21 47.31 -59.05
CA LYS A 466 -67.69 46.38 -58.02
C LYS A 466 -66.80 45.14 -57.92
N ARG A 467 -66.37 44.57 -59.04
CA ARG A 467 -65.43 43.44 -59.07
C ARG A 467 -64.05 43.84 -58.58
N VAL A 468 -63.57 45.04 -58.89
CA VAL A 468 -62.31 45.59 -58.35
C VAL A 468 -62.44 45.87 -56.87
N GLU A 469 -63.59 46.32 -56.38
CA GLU A 469 -63.83 46.54 -54.94
C GLU A 469 -63.95 45.20 -54.20
N GLU A 470 -64.63 44.20 -54.76
CA GLU A 470 -64.64 42.81 -54.27
C GLU A 470 -63.23 42.20 -54.31
N LEU A 471 -62.46 42.46 -55.37
CA LEU A 471 -61.07 41.98 -55.49
C LEU A 471 -60.19 42.69 -54.47
N LYS A 472 -60.38 43.99 -54.23
CA LYS A 472 -59.70 44.73 -53.15
C LYS A 472 -60.11 44.20 -51.79
N GLU A 473 -61.36 43.82 -51.57
CA GLU A 473 -61.81 43.20 -50.33
C GLU A 473 -61.20 41.81 -50.14
N VAL A 474 -61.14 41.00 -51.19
CA VAL A 474 -60.53 39.66 -51.16
C VAL A 474 -59.01 39.74 -51.05
N VAL A 475 -58.38 40.71 -51.70
CA VAL A 475 -56.94 41.02 -51.57
C VAL A 475 -56.66 41.58 -50.18
N ALA A 476 -57.50 42.45 -49.63
CA ALA A 476 -57.38 42.94 -48.25
C ALA A 476 -57.63 41.82 -47.23
N LYS A 477 -58.57 40.90 -47.47
CA LYS A 477 -58.77 39.69 -46.65
C LYS A 477 -57.60 38.72 -46.78
N ARG A 478 -56.99 38.59 -47.97
CA ARG A 478 -55.78 37.77 -48.22
C ARG A 478 -54.55 38.41 -47.59
N GLU A 479 -54.40 39.73 -47.66
CA GLU A 479 -53.33 40.51 -47.02
C GLU A 479 -53.50 40.57 -45.51
N ALA A 480 -54.73 40.65 -44.99
CA ALA A 480 -55.04 40.51 -43.58
C ALA A 480 -54.73 39.09 -43.08
N ARG A 481 -55.15 38.04 -43.81
CA ARG A 481 -54.78 36.64 -43.51
C ARG A 481 -53.29 36.37 -43.67
N MET A 482 -52.59 37.00 -44.63
CA MET A 482 -51.13 36.94 -44.79
C MET A 482 -50.39 37.76 -43.73
N LYS A 483 -50.97 38.86 -43.24
CA LYS A 483 -50.49 39.60 -42.05
C LYS A 483 -50.74 38.81 -40.77
N GLU A 484 -51.85 38.10 -40.64
CA GLU A 484 -52.10 37.18 -39.51
C GLU A 484 -51.15 35.98 -39.56
N MET A 485 -50.91 35.39 -40.75
CA MET A 485 -49.94 34.31 -40.97
C MET A 485 -48.48 34.78 -40.88
N GLY A 486 -48.19 36.05 -41.17
CA GLY A 486 -46.86 36.67 -41.08
C GLY A 486 -46.54 37.24 -39.69
N ASN A 487 -47.56 37.65 -38.93
CA ASN A 487 -47.45 38.02 -37.50
C ASN A 487 -47.30 36.80 -36.60
N MET A 488 -47.81 35.65 -37.04
CA MET A 488 -47.41 34.38 -36.50
C MET A 488 -46.03 34.06 -37.07
N GLN A 489 -44.97 34.42 -36.35
CA GLN A 489 -43.58 34.02 -36.61
C GLN A 489 -43.40 32.48 -36.59
N VAL A 490 -44.30 31.67 -37.16
CA VAL A 490 -44.42 30.23 -36.94
C VAL A 490 -43.17 29.49 -37.39
N LEU A 491 -42.49 29.94 -38.43
CA LEU A 491 -41.22 29.35 -38.84
C LEU A 491 -40.08 29.71 -37.88
N GLN A 492 -39.94 30.99 -37.51
CA GLN A 492 -38.95 31.46 -36.53
C GLN A 492 -39.22 30.87 -35.14
N LEU A 493 -40.44 30.95 -34.61
CA LEU A 493 -40.90 30.32 -33.38
C LEU A 493 -40.78 28.79 -33.43
N ARG A 494 -40.98 28.11 -34.57
CA ARG A 494 -40.69 26.66 -34.67
C ARG A 494 -39.20 26.36 -34.65
N GLN A 495 -38.37 27.29 -35.11
CA GLN A 495 -36.92 27.16 -35.14
C GLN A 495 -36.36 27.46 -33.74
N GLU A 496 -36.79 28.54 -33.11
CA GLU A 496 -36.53 28.88 -31.71
C GLU A 496 -37.07 27.80 -30.76
N ARG A 497 -38.27 27.25 -31.00
CA ARG A 497 -38.80 26.13 -30.21
C ARG A 497 -37.94 24.88 -30.40
N ARG A 498 -37.49 24.57 -31.62
CA ARG A 498 -36.58 23.44 -31.87
C ARG A 498 -35.21 23.65 -31.22
N ASP A 499 -34.66 24.87 -31.26
CA ASP A 499 -33.38 25.19 -30.63
C ASP A 499 -33.49 25.23 -29.10
N ALA A 500 -34.63 25.69 -28.56
CA ALA A 500 -34.94 25.62 -27.14
C ALA A 500 -35.19 24.18 -26.68
N GLU A 501 -35.89 23.35 -27.47
CA GLU A 501 -36.08 21.92 -27.22
C GLU A 501 -34.74 21.16 -27.23
N ARG A 502 -33.86 21.44 -28.21
CA ARG A 502 -32.50 20.89 -28.24
C ARG A 502 -31.68 21.32 -27.02
N LYS A 503 -31.67 22.61 -26.69
CA LYS A 503 -30.99 23.12 -25.49
C LYS A 503 -31.56 22.50 -24.22
N LEU A 504 -32.87 22.29 -24.14
CA LEU A 504 -33.53 21.62 -23.02
C LEU A 504 -33.10 20.15 -22.92
N GLU A 505 -33.04 19.42 -24.05
CA GLU A 505 -32.56 18.04 -24.09
C GLU A 505 -31.08 17.94 -23.71
N ASP A 506 -30.23 18.84 -24.22
CA ASP A 506 -28.82 18.90 -23.84
C ASP A 506 -28.64 19.22 -22.37
N LEU A 507 -29.40 20.18 -21.83
CA LEU A 507 -29.39 20.50 -20.39
C LEU A 507 -29.93 19.34 -19.54
N LYS A 508 -30.98 18.63 -19.98
CA LYS A 508 -31.47 17.42 -19.31
C LYS A 508 -30.44 16.31 -19.32
N LYS A 509 -29.76 16.08 -20.46
CA LYS A 509 -28.67 15.10 -20.59
C LYS A 509 -27.51 15.46 -19.67
N ASN A 510 -27.08 16.71 -19.66
CA ASN A 510 -26.01 17.20 -18.77
C ASN A 510 -26.41 17.09 -17.29
N ARG A 511 -27.66 17.40 -16.94
CA ARG A 511 -28.19 17.20 -15.59
C ARG A 511 -28.18 15.72 -15.20
N SER A 512 -28.59 14.81 -16.08
CA SER A 512 -28.57 13.37 -15.82
C SER A 512 -27.15 12.83 -15.66
N ILE A 513 -26.19 13.30 -16.47
CA ILE A 513 -24.77 12.96 -16.33
C ILE A 513 -24.22 13.49 -15.01
N ALA A 514 -24.52 14.75 -14.66
CA ALA A 514 -24.09 15.36 -13.41
C ALA A 514 -24.68 14.65 -12.18
N LEU A 515 -25.97 14.29 -12.22
CA LEU A 515 -26.63 13.48 -11.19
C LEU A 515 -26.01 12.09 -11.06
N GLY A 516 -25.68 11.44 -12.18
CA GLY A 516 -24.99 10.16 -12.18
C GLY A 516 -23.61 10.25 -11.53
N ARG A 517 -22.83 11.29 -11.86
CA ARG A 517 -21.53 11.56 -11.20
C ARG A 517 -21.69 11.88 -9.72
N GLN A 518 -22.66 12.71 -9.36
CA GLN A 518 -22.93 13.04 -7.96
C GLN A 518 -23.27 11.78 -7.15
N LYS A 519 -24.14 10.90 -7.67
CA LYS A 519 -24.44 9.62 -7.02
C LYS A 519 -23.22 8.72 -6.91
N GLY A 520 -22.40 8.63 -7.96
CA GLY A 520 -21.13 7.89 -7.91
C GLY A 520 -20.20 8.42 -6.82
N PHE A 521 -20.03 9.74 -6.72
CA PHE A 521 -19.25 10.34 -5.64
C PHE A 521 -19.89 10.15 -4.26
N GLU A 522 -21.22 10.19 -4.13
CA GLU A 522 -21.92 9.90 -2.87
C GLU A 522 -21.71 8.44 -2.41
N GLU A 523 -21.74 7.49 -3.35
CA GLU A 523 -21.44 6.08 -3.10
C GLU A 523 -19.97 5.88 -2.70
N GLU A 524 -19.02 6.51 -3.42
CA GLU A 524 -17.59 6.50 -3.07
C GLU A 524 -17.34 7.13 -1.70
N ILE A 525 -17.97 8.26 -1.38
CA ILE A 525 -17.87 8.89 -0.05
C ILE A 525 -18.42 7.96 1.04
N MET A 526 -19.53 7.26 0.80
CA MET A 526 -20.04 6.26 1.76
C MET A 526 -19.07 5.09 1.94
N GLN A 527 -18.51 4.57 0.84
CA GLN A 527 -17.51 3.52 0.83
C GLN A 527 -16.29 3.93 1.66
N TYR A 528 -15.68 5.08 1.35
CA TYR A 528 -14.52 5.59 2.08
C TYR A 528 -14.81 5.90 3.54
N ARG A 529 -16.01 6.42 3.87
CA ARG A 529 -16.42 6.59 5.28
C ARG A 529 -16.57 5.26 6.00
N LYS A 530 -16.97 4.19 5.31
CA LYS A 530 -17.04 2.85 5.90
C LYS A 530 -15.64 2.29 6.13
N GLU A 531 -14.76 2.41 5.14
CA GLU A 531 -13.35 2.01 5.24
C GLU A 531 -12.63 2.78 6.37
N LEU A 532 -12.78 4.11 6.45
CA LEU A 532 -12.21 4.92 7.55
C LEU A 532 -12.72 4.54 8.95
N ARG A 533 -13.86 3.86 9.05
CA ARG A 533 -14.41 3.36 10.32
C ARG A 533 -13.95 1.94 10.66
N GLU A 534 -13.27 1.25 9.77
CA GLU A 534 -12.66 -0.04 10.08
C GLU A 534 -11.58 0.14 11.16
N GLU A 535 -11.39 -0.88 12.02
CA GLU A 535 -10.46 -0.79 13.15
C GLU A 535 -9.03 -0.41 12.73
N GLN A 536 -8.59 -0.91 11.57
CA GLN A 536 -7.27 -0.64 11.00
C GLN A 536 -7.02 0.85 10.68
N TYR A 537 -8.06 1.59 10.29
CA TYR A 537 -7.93 3.00 9.90
C TYR A 537 -8.39 3.95 11.01
N SER A 538 -9.41 3.58 11.78
CA SER A 538 -9.96 4.42 12.85
C SER A 538 -8.96 4.70 13.99
N LYS A 539 -8.01 3.78 14.23
CA LYS A 539 -6.94 3.89 15.23
C LYS A 539 -5.55 4.00 14.63
N ALA A 540 -5.43 4.28 13.33
CA ALA A 540 -4.14 4.31 12.64
C ALA A 540 -3.16 5.29 13.30
N ASP A 541 -3.62 6.46 13.73
CA ASP A 541 -2.79 7.46 14.41
C ASP A 541 -2.32 7.00 15.79
N GLU A 542 -3.18 6.32 16.56
CA GLU A 542 -2.81 5.74 17.86
C GLU A 542 -1.80 4.63 17.68
N HIS A 543 -2.06 3.69 16.76
CA HIS A 543 -1.12 2.62 16.44
C HIS A 543 0.21 3.13 15.88
N TYR A 544 0.20 4.18 15.06
CA TYR A 544 1.42 4.82 14.58
C TYR A 544 2.22 5.41 15.74
N LYS A 545 1.57 6.15 16.65
CA LYS A 545 2.21 6.70 17.86
C LYS A 545 2.80 5.60 18.74
N ASP A 546 2.03 4.55 19.01
CA ASP A 546 2.50 3.41 19.82
C ASP A 546 3.71 2.72 19.18
N LYS A 547 3.65 2.45 17.87
CA LYS A 547 4.77 1.84 17.15
C LYS A 547 5.98 2.76 17.07
N MET A 548 5.77 4.08 16.90
CA MET A 548 6.85 5.07 16.92
C MET A 548 7.52 5.15 18.29
N ILE A 549 6.74 5.10 19.38
CA ILE A 549 7.26 5.03 20.75
C ILE A 549 8.09 3.77 20.91
N ILE A 550 7.55 2.59 20.57
CA ILE A 550 8.28 1.31 20.69
C ILE A 550 9.57 1.34 19.88
N MET A 551 9.52 1.81 18.63
CA MET A 551 10.70 1.92 17.77
C MET A 551 11.74 2.82 18.43
N ARG A 552 11.34 4.00 18.89
CA ARG A 552 12.26 4.98 19.46
C ARG A 552 12.85 4.50 20.79
N THR A 553 12.04 3.89 21.65
CA THR A 553 12.55 3.30 22.90
C THR A 553 13.51 2.15 22.62
N THR A 554 13.22 1.31 21.62
CA THR A 554 14.09 0.19 21.25
C THR A 554 15.41 0.68 20.68
N GLU A 555 15.40 1.72 19.82
CA GLU A 555 16.63 2.36 19.34
C GLU A 555 17.49 2.91 20.47
N LEU A 556 16.88 3.54 21.49
CA LEU A 556 17.59 4.03 22.66
C LEU A 556 18.20 2.89 23.48
N VAL A 557 17.43 1.81 23.72
CA VAL A 557 17.93 0.63 24.43
C VAL A 557 19.09 -0.03 23.68
N ILE A 558 19.04 -0.12 22.34
CA ILE A 558 20.14 -0.66 21.53
C ILE A 558 21.40 0.21 21.70
N LYS A 559 21.26 1.54 21.67
CA LYS A 559 22.39 2.46 21.89
C LYS A 559 22.98 2.33 23.28
N ASP A 560 22.15 2.20 24.30
CA ASP A 560 22.60 2.02 25.68
C ASP A 560 23.32 0.67 25.86
N LEU A 561 22.77 -0.42 25.31
CA LEU A 561 23.41 -1.73 25.34
C LEU A 561 24.76 -1.74 24.62
N ASP A 562 24.88 -1.06 23.48
CA ASP A 562 26.14 -0.90 22.76
C ASP A 562 27.17 -0.08 23.58
N LEU A 563 26.71 0.97 24.28
CA LEU A 563 27.56 1.75 25.19
C LEU A 563 28.06 0.89 26.35
N TYR A 564 27.19 0.10 26.99
CA TYR A 564 27.59 -0.81 28.06
C TYR A 564 28.56 -1.89 27.58
N TYR A 565 28.32 -2.45 26.39
CA TYR A 565 29.21 -3.44 25.78
C TYR A 565 30.60 -2.85 25.54
N LYS A 566 30.68 -1.67 24.91
CA LYS A 566 31.95 -0.96 24.65
C LYS A 566 32.66 -0.58 25.94
N ALA A 567 31.94 -0.08 26.94
CA ALA A 567 32.53 0.29 28.23
C ALA A 567 33.08 -0.94 28.96
N LEU A 568 32.37 -2.07 28.93
CA LEU A 568 32.83 -3.32 29.54
C LEU A 568 34.08 -3.85 28.83
N ASP A 569 34.07 -3.91 27.50
CA ASP A 569 35.20 -4.39 26.69
C ASP A 569 36.44 -3.49 26.89
N GLN A 570 36.27 -2.17 26.87
CA GLN A 570 37.36 -1.23 27.19
C GLN A 570 37.89 -1.40 28.61
N THR A 571 37.01 -1.65 29.59
CA THR A 571 37.43 -1.85 30.99
C THR A 571 38.21 -3.15 31.15
N ILE A 572 37.78 -4.23 30.49
CA ILE A 572 38.51 -5.52 30.48
C ILE A 572 39.87 -5.34 29.81
N MET A 573 39.94 -4.66 28.66
CA MET A 573 41.21 -4.38 27.98
C MET A 573 42.15 -3.57 28.87
N LYS A 574 41.65 -2.49 29.47
CA LYS A 574 42.44 -1.64 30.35
C LYS A 574 42.93 -2.41 31.58
N PHE A 575 42.07 -3.22 32.19
CA PHE A 575 42.44 -4.07 33.32
C PHE A 575 43.52 -5.09 32.95
N HIS A 576 43.37 -5.74 31.80
CA HIS A 576 44.36 -6.69 31.29
C HIS A 576 45.71 -6.02 31.02
N CYS A 577 45.75 -4.91 30.28
CA CYS A 577 46.98 -4.15 30.03
C CYS A 577 47.66 -3.71 31.34
N MET A 578 46.88 -3.13 32.27
CA MET A 578 47.40 -2.72 33.57
C MET A 578 48.01 -3.90 34.35
N LYS A 579 47.35 -5.06 34.36
CA LYS A 579 47.89 -6.26 35.03
C LYS A 579 49.13 -6.80 34.34
N MET A 580 49.17 -6.76 33.01
CA MET A 580 50.33 -7.19 32.24
C MET A 580 51.55 -6.31 32.50
N ASP A 581 51.36 -5.00 32.60
CA ASP A 581 52.41 -4.04 32.95
C ASP A 581 52.92 -4.24 34.38
N GLU A 582 52.03 -4.49 35.35
CA GLU A 582 52.40 -4.84 36.72
C GLU A 582 53.25 -6.12 36.77
N ILE A 583 52.81 -7.19 36.08
CA ILE A 583 53.55 -8.46 35.99
C ILE A 583 54.93 -8.23 35.38
N ASN A 584 55.01 -7.54 34.24
CA ASN A 584 56.26 -7.29 33.53
C ASN A 584 57.21 -6.38 34.31
N LYS A 585 56.68 -5.48 35.15
CA LYS A 585 57.53 -4.71 36.07
C LYS A 585 58.21 -5.63 37.09
N ILE A 586 57.44 -6.51 37.73
CA ILE A 586 57.98 -7.43 38.74
C ILE A 586 58.94 -8.45 38.10
N ILE A 587 58.64 -8.98 36.92
CA ILE A 587 59.55 -9.89 36.20
C ILE A 587 60.88 -9.19 35.90
N ARG A 588 60.84 -7.94 35.42
CA ARG A 588 62.06 -7.17 35.12
C ARG A 588 62.90 -6.93 36.36
N ASP A 589 62.28 -6.55 37.46
CA ASP A 589 62.97 -6.29 38.72
C ASP A 589 63.59 -7.57 39.30
N LEU A 590 62.83 -8.67 39.34
CA LEU A 590 63.31 -9.97 39.82
C LEU A 590 64.40 -10.57 38.93
N TRP A 591 64.27 -10.47 37.61
CA TRP A 591 65.29 -10.96 36.67
C TRP A 591 66.62 -10.25 36.86
N ARG A 592 66.61 -8.91 36.92
CA ARG A 592 67.82 -8.12 37.14
C ARG A 592 68.49 -8.40 38.48
N SER A 593 67.70 -8.78 39.49
CA SER A 593 68.22 -9.12 40.81
C SER A 593 68.79 -10.54 40.90
N THR A 594 68.28 -11.48 40.09
CA THR A 594 68.58 -12.92 40.23
C THR A 594 69.52 -13.46 39.17
N TYR A 595 69.42 -12.98 37.93
CA TYR A 595 70.24 -13.48 36.84
C TYR A 595 71.58 -12.76 36.78
N ARG A 596 72.69 -13.52 36.77
CA ARG A 596 74.06 -12.97 36.71
C ARG A 596 74.70 -13.01 35.32
N GLY A 597 74.01 -13.57 34.32
CA GLY A 597 74.49 -13.59 32.93
C GLY A 597 74.41 -12.24 32.23
N GLN A 598 75.38 -11.95 31.34
CA GLN A 598 75.43 -10.71 30.53
C GLN A 598 74.69 -10.82 29.18
N ASP A 599 74.09 -11.98 28.92
CA ASP A 599 73.45 -12.33 27.67
C ASP A 599 71.97 -11.91 27.60
N ILE A 600 71.29 -11.68 28.73
CA ILE A 600 69.89 -11.24 28.80
C ILE A 600 69.75 -10.14 29.85
N GLU A 601 69.31 -8.94 29.44
CA GLU A 601 69.11 -7.83 30.38
C GLU A 601 67.83 -7.98 31.20
N TYR A 602 66.74 -8.36 30.54
CA TYR A 602 65.49 -8.68 31.18
C TYR A 602 64.60 -9.57 30.31
N VAL A 603 63.62 -10.18 30.97
CA VAL A 603 62.56 -10.95 30.35
C VAL A 603 61.24 -10.21 30.52
N GLU A 604 60.37 -10.28 29.53
CA GLU A 604 59.00 -9.75 29.60
C GLU A 604 58.04 -10.70 28.89
N ILE A 605 56.79 -10.69 29.31
CA ILE A 605 55.70 -11.40 28.65
C ILE A 605 54.98 -10.38 27.75
N ARG A 606 54.92 -10.65 26.45
CA ARG A 606 54.14 -9.86 25.50
C ARG A 606 52.81 -10.53 25.24
N SER A 607 51.75 -9.75 25.27
CA SER A 607 50.40 -10.15 24.87
C SER A 607 50.08 -9.48 23.53
N ASP A 608 50.03 -10.26 22.47
CA ASP A 608 49.57 -9.81 21.16
C ASP A 608 48.06 -10.07 21.06
N VAL A 609 47.31 -9.06 20.63
CA VAL A 609 45.86 -9.15 20.42
C VAL A 609 45.61 -9.41 18.93
N ASP A 610 44.87 -10.47 18.60
CA ASP A 610 44.48 -10.74 17.21
C ASP A 610 43.43 -9.72 16.73
N GLU A 611 43.90 -8.62 16.13
CA GLU A 611 43.05 -7.56 15.55
C GLU A 611 42.13 -8.06 14.41
N ASN A 612 42.44 -9.21 13.82
CA ASN A 612 41.64 -9.84 12.74
C ASN A 612 40.38 -10.55 13.23
N SER A 613 40.09 -10.52 14.54
CA SER A 613 38.83 -11.01 15.09
C SER A 613 37.71 -10.01 14.75
N SER A 614 37.12 -10.16 13.57
CA SER A 614 35.98 -9.38 13.11
C SER A 614 34.86 -9.36 14.17
N ALA A 615 34.16 -8.23 14.24
CA ALA A 615 33.20 -7.82 15.28
C ALA A 615 32.02 -8.78 15.59
N GLY A 616 31.99 -9.98 15.01
CA GLY A 616 31.01 -11.03 15.27
C GLY A 616 31.48 -12.15 16.21
N VAL A 617 32.78 -12.30 16.50
CA VAL A 617 33.27 -13.41 17.35
C VAL A 617 33.35 -13.00 18.82
N LYS A 618 32.47 -13.59 19.64
CA LYS A 618 32.22 -13.27 21.06
C LYS A 618 33.39 -13.48 22.04
N ARG A 619 34.60 -13.88 21.60
CA ARG A 619 35.78 -14.04 22.45
C ARG A 619 37.04 -13.59 21.70
N ARG A 620 37.74 -12.59 22.25
CA ARG A 620 39.06 -12.15 21.76
C ARG A 620 40.11 -13.21 22.11
N GLY A 621 40.94 -13.58 21.14
CA GLY A 621 42.13 -14.40 21.36
C GLY A 621 43.29 -13.53 21.87
N TYR A 622 43.96 -13.94 22.94
CA TYR A 622 45.20 -13.34 23.41
C TYR A 622 46.34 -14.34 23.22
N ASN A 623 47.35 -13.94 22.46
CA ASN A 623 48.54 -14.75 22.24
C ASN A 623 49.66 -14.22 23.14
N TYR A 624 50.12 -15.06 24.08
CA TYR A 624 51.19 -14.70 25.01
C TYR A 624 52.50 -15.34 24.57
N ARG A 625 53.57 -14.54 24.57
CA ARG A 625 54.94 -15.00 24.34
C ARG A 625 55.89 -14.39 25.35
N VAL A 626 56.86 -15.18 25.78
CA VAL A 626 57.92 -14.72 26.69
C VAL A 626 59.11 -14.30 25.83
N VAL A 627 59.52 -13.05 25.94
CA VAL A 627 60.64 -12.51 25.17
C VAL A 627 61.78 -12.12 26.09
N MET A 628 63.00 -12.37 25.63
CA MET A 628 64.24 -11.89 26.24
C MET A 628 64.71 -10.66 25.48
N VAL A 629 65.21 -9.66 26.20
CA VAL A 629 65.70 -8.40 25.63
C VAL A 629 67.19 -8.25 25.92
N LYS A 630 67.93 -7.88 24.88
CA LYS A 630 69.36 -7.52 24.95
C LYS A 630 69.59 -6.29 24.06
N GLY A 631 69.97 -5.16 24.66
CA GLY A 631 69.96 -3.87 23.98
C GLY A 631 68.58 -3.57 23.37
N ASP A 632 68.55 -3.19 22.09
CA ASP A 632 67.31 -2.88 21.37
C ASP A 632 66.61 -4.11 20.75
N THR A 633 67.17 -5.31 20.93
CA THR A 633 66.64 -6.53 20.29
C THR A 633 65.81 -7.35 21.26
N ALA A 634 64.52 -7.55 20.92
CA ALA A 634 63.62 -8.47 21.62
C ALA A 634 63.47 -9.78 20.85
N LEU A 635 63.76 -10.91 21.49
CA LEU A 635 63.70 -12.25 20.89
C LEU A 635 62.79 -13.17 21.70
N ASP A 636 62.03 -14.03 21.03
CA ASP A 636 61.25 -15.08 21.70
C ASP A 636 62.18 -16.07 22.42
N MET A 637 61.91 -16.36 23.69
CA MET A 637 62.68 -17.33 24.46
C MET A 637 62.39 -18.77 24.02
N ARG A 638 61.22 -19.05 23.44
CA ARG A 638 60.81 -20.41 23.07
C ARG A 638 61.79 -21.02 22.07
N GLY A 639 62.43 -22.12 22.48
CA GLY A 639 63.42 -22.83 21.66
C GLY A 639 64.79 -22.14 21.57
N ARG A 640 65.02 -21.03 22.29
CA ARG A 640 66.25 -20.22 22.20
C ARG A 640 66.97 -19.98 23.53
N CYS A 641 66.42 -20.46 24.65
CA CYS A 641 67.02 -20.36 25.98
C CYS A 641 67.58 -21.69 26.49
N SER A 642 68.59 -21.60 27.37
CA SER A 642 69.21 -22.73 28.05
C SER A 642 68.29 -23.38 29.09
N ALA A 643 68.65 -24.56 29.59
CA ALA A 643 67.87 -25.26 30.63
C ALA A 643 67.76 -24.42 31.92
N GLY A 644 68.88 -23.85 32.39
CA GLY A 644 68.89 -22.98 33.58
C GLY A 644 68.09 -21.69 33.40
N GLN A 645 68.20 -21.04 32.23
CA GLN A 645 67.41 -19.84 31.91
C GLN A 645 65.90 -20.12 31.91
N LYS A 646 65.48 -21.30 31.40
CA LYS A 646 64.06 -21.72 31.42
C LYS A 646 63.55 -21.89 32.84
N VAL A 647 64.32 -22.55 33.70
CA VAL A 647 63.95 -22.78 35.10
C VAL A 647 63.84 -21.45 35.83
N LEU A 648 64.85 -20.59 35.72
CA LEU A 648 64.88 -19.28 36.36
C LEU A 648 63.73 -18.37 35.88
N ALA A 649 63.52 -18.26 34.57
CA ALA A 649 62.44 -17.47 34.00
C ALA A 649 61.07 -17.96 34.47
N SER A 650 60.87 -19.28 34.52
CA SER A 650 59.61 -19.88 34.98
C SER A 650 59.35 -19.61 36.47
N LEU A 651 60.38 -19.67 37.31
CA LEU A 651 60.28 -19.34 38.73
C LEU A 651 59.93 -17.87 38.94
N ILE A 652 60.62 -16.97 38.25
CA ILE A 652 60.37 -15.51 38.32
C ILE A 652 58.96 -15.16 37.85
N ILE A 653 58.52 -15.72 36.72
CA ILE A 653 57.15 -15.49 36.21
C ILE A 653 56.12 -15.97 37.22
N ARG A 654 56.31 -17.15 37.85
CA ARG A 654 55.41 -17.66 38.89
C ARG A 654 55.36 -16.74 40.12
N LEU A 655 56.51 -16.22 40.54
CA LEU A 655 56.60 -15.24 41.63
C LEU A 655 55.84 -13.95 41.29
N ALA A 656 56.02 -13.42 40.09
CA ALA A 656 55.33 -12.21 39.62
C ALA A 656 53.81 -12.40 39.50
N LEU A 657 53.36 -13.56 39.01
CA LEU A 657 51.94 -13.89 38.94
C LEU A 657 51.31 -14.03 40.33
N ALA A 658 52.00 -14.71 41.25
CA ALA A 658 51.54 -14.83 42.64
C ALA A 658 51.47 -13.46 43.33
N GLU A 659 52.41 -12.55 43.06
CA GLU A 659 52.38 -11.18 43.57
C GLU A 659 51.19 -10.37 43.07
N THR A 660 50.91 -10.45 41.77
CA THR A 660 49.91 -9.59 41.12
C THR A 660 48.47 -10.08 41.31
N PHE A 661 48.24 -11.39 41.35
CA PHE A 661 46.90 -11.98 41.43
C PHE A 661 46.53 -12.49 42.83
N CYS A 662 47.50 -12.85 43.67
CA CYS A 662 47.23 -13.53 44.95
C CYS A 662 47.46 -12.64 46.18
N LEU A 663 46.97 -11.39 46.14
CA LEU A 663 47.14 -10.40 47.23
C LEU A 663 46.63 -10.87 48.61
N ASN A 664 45.59 -11.72 48.64
CA ASN A 664 44.93 -12.17 49.87
C ASN A 664 45.32 -13.60 50.32
N CYS A 665 46.05 -14.35 49.48
CA CYS A 665 46.48 -15.73 49.76
C CYS A 665 47.90 -15.93 49.21
N GLY A 666 48.90 -15.65 50.04
CA GLY A 666 50.31 -15.66 49.63
C GLY A 666 50.99 -17.01 49.77
N ILE A 667 50.37 -18.11 49.35
CA ILE A 667 50.98 -19.44 49.43
C ILE A 667 51.73 -19.72 48.12
N LEU A 668 53.03 -20.01 48.21
CA LEU A 668 53.85 -20.43 47.08
C LEU A 668 54.67 -21.66 47.46
N ALA A 669 54.64 -22.69 46.60
CA ALA A 669 55.47 -23.87 46.74
C ALA A 669 56.45 -23.94 45.55
N LEU A 670 57.74 -24.04 45.89
CA LEU A 670 58.85 -24.21 44.95
C LEU A 670 59.49 -25.58 45.21
N ASP A 671 59.31 -26.48 44.25
CA ASP A 671 59.88 -27.83 44.29
C ASP A 671 61.13 -27.87 43.42
N GLU A 672 62.26 -28.17 44.06
CA GLU A 672 63.62 -28.18 43.53
C GLU A 672 63.98 -26.93 42.67
N PRO A 673 63.96 -25.72 43.25
CA PRO A 673 64.17 -24.48 42.50
C PRO A 673 65.60 -24.31 41.95
N THR A 674 66.56 -25.11 42.41
CA THR A 674 67.97 -25.06 41.97
C THR A 674 68.27 -25.98 40.78
N THR A 675 67.26 -26.69 40.25
CA THR A 675 67.42 -27.61 39.11
C THR A 675 68.09 -26.93 37.91
N ASN A 676 69.23 -27.46 37.45
CA ASN A 676 70.00 -26.97 36.31
C ASN A 676 70.48 -25.49 36.43
N LEU A 677 70.58 -24.96 37.65
CA LEU A 677 71.21 -23.66 37.91
C LEU A 677 72.70 -23.84 38.28
N ASP A 678 73.52 -22.88 37.92
CA ASP A 678 74.89 -22.78 38.39
C ASP A 678 74.94 -22.13 39.78
N ARG A 679 76.08 -22.25 40.46
CA ARG A 679 76.26 -21.75 41.83
C ARG A 679 75.96 -20.26 41.97
N GLU A 680 76.37 -19.44 41.00
CA GLU A 680 76.15 -17.99 41.02
C GLU A 680 74.66 -17.61 40.93
N ASN A 681 73.88 -18.30 40.09
CA ASN A 681 72.43 -18.07 40.01
C ASN A 681 71.70 -18.70 41.21
N ILE A 682 72.19 -19.79 41.79
CA ILE A 682 71.66 -20.36 43.05
C ILE A 682 71.80 -19.36 44.21
N GLU A 683 72.99 -18.77 44.39
CA GLU A 683 73.24 -17.74 45.41
C GLU A 683 72.36 -16.50 45.19
N SER A 684 72.24 -16.05 43.94
CA SER A 684 71.44 -14.88 43.60
C SER A 684 69.93 -15.13 43.76
N LEU A 685 69.46 -16.35 43.48
CA LEU A 685 68.09 -16.78 43.73
C LEU A 685 67.79 -16.84 45.23
N ALA A 686 68.72 -17.37 46.04
CA ALA A 686 68.57 -17.39 47.50
C ALA A 686 68.43 -15.96 48.06
N HIS A 687 69.27 -15.03 47.59
CA HIS A 687 69.18 -13.62 47.98
C HIS A 687 67.84 -12.98 47.61
N ALA A 688 67.35 -13.19 46.38
CA ALA A 688 66.06 -12.64 45.96
C ALA A 688 64.88 -13.23 46.75
N LEU A 689 64.91 -14.53 47.05
CA LEU A 689 63.87 -15.17 47.89
C LEU A 689 63.88 -14.61 49.31
N VAL A 690 65.05 -14.35 49.89
CA VAL A 690 65.18 -13.70 51.21
C VAL A 690 64.62 -12.27 51.18
N GLU A 691 64.86 -11.50 50.12
CA GLU A 691 64.25 -10.17 49.96
C GLU A 691 62.73 -10.22 49.83
N ILE A 692 62.19 -11.22 49.11
CA ILE A 692 60.75 -11.46 49.02
C ILE A 692 60.17 -11.83 50.40
N ILE A 693 60.82 -12.71 51.15
CA ILE A 693 60.43 -13.05 52.53
C ILE A 693 60.46 -11.81 53.41
N LYS A 694 61.52 -10.99 53.32
CA LYS A 694 61.68 -9.77 54.13
C LYS A 694 60.61 -8.72 53.80
N SER A 695 60.36 -8.44 52.53
CA SER A 695 59.35 -7.48 52.10
C SER A 695 57.93 -7.91 52.50
N ARG A 696 57.65 -9.22 52.48
CA ARG A 696 56.34 -9.80 52.84
C ARG A 696 56.21 -10.26 54.28
N SER A 697 57.28 -10.19 55.09
CA SER A 697 57.27 -10.57 56.51
C SER A 697 56.23 -9.81 57.35
N ARG A 698 55.84 -8.61 56.92
CA ARG A 698 54.80 -7.79 57.55
C ARG A 698 53.37 -8.21 57.19
N GLN A 699 53.18 -8.99 56.12
CA GLN A 699 51.89 -9.50 55.69
C GLN A 699 51.58 -10.80 56.45
N ARG A 700 50.42 -10.87 57.13
CA ARG A 700 50.06 -12.03 57.97
C ARG A 700 49.79 -13.34 57.22
N ASN A 701 49.63 -13.30 55.89
CA ASN A 701 49.10 -14.41 55.09
C ASN A 701 50.06 -14.90 53.99
N PHE A 702 51.38 -14.70 54.14
CA PHE A 702 52.40 -15.21 53.19
C PHE A 702 53.06 -16.48 53.73
N GLN A 703 53.10 -17.52 52.90
CA GLN A 703 53.73 -18.81 53.20
C GLN A 703 54.51 -19.30 51.99
N LEU A 704 55.82 -19.46 52.15
CA LEU A 704 56.71 -20.00 51.11
C LEU A 704 57.17 -21.39 51.53
N LEU A 705 56.85 -22.40 50.73
CA LEU A 705 57.32 -23.78 50.89
C LEU A 705 58.42 -24.04 49.86
N ILE A 706 59.60 -24.44 50.33
CA ILE A 706 60.73 -24.81 49.48
C ILE A 706 61.06 -26.28 49.75
N ILE A 707 61.10 -27.07 48.69
CA ILE A 707 61.57 -28.46 48.70
C ILE A 707 62.87 -28.48 47.90
N THR A 708 63.95 -28.96 48.49
CA THR A 708 65.24 -29.08 47.81
C THR A 708 66.08 -30.18 48.43
N HIS A 709 66.97 -30.78 47.65
CA HIS A 709 68.06 -31.63 48.12
C HIS A 709 69.42 -30.90 48.14
N ASP A 710 69.48 -29.64 47.71
CA ASP A 710 70.68 -28.81 47.69
C ASP A 710 70.95 -28.23 49.09
N GLU A 711 71.92 -28.81 49.80
CA GLU A 711 72.29 -28.38 51.16
C GLU A 711 72.93 -26.99 51.18
N ASP A 712 73.69 -26.62 50.13
CA ASP A 712 74.31 -25.30 50.01
C ASP A 712 73.23 -24.21 49.89
N PHE A 713 72.17 -24.47 49.12
CA PHE A 713 71.03 -23.56 48.99
C PHE A 713 70.26 -23.40 50.30
N VAL A 714 70.07 -24.48 51.06
CA VAL A 714 69.45 -24.42 52.40
C VAL A 714 70.32 -23.61 53.37
N GLU A 715 71.64 -23.76 53.32
CA GLU A 715 72.56 -22.98 54.14
C GLU A 715 72.48 -21.48 53.80
N LEU A 716 72.47 -21.13 52.52
CA LEU A 716 72.35 -19.75 52.05
C LEU A 716 71.05 -19.09 52.51
N LEU A 717 69.92 -19.82 52.45
CA LEU A 717 68.65 -19.35 52.99
C LEU A 717 68.68 -19.27 54.54
N GLY A 718 69.36 -20.20 55.18
CA GLY A 718 69.53 -20.29 56.63
C GLY A 718 70.42 -19.21 57.25
N ARG A 719 71.33 -18.60 56.46
CA ARG A 719 72.09 -17.40 56.86
C ARG A 719 71.20 -16.19 57.09
N SER A 720 69.96 -16.22 56.57
CA SER A 720 68.96 -15.20 56.87
C SER A 720 68.27 -15.49 58.21
N SER A 721 68.02 -14.46 59.03
CA SER A 721 67.42 -14.60 60.36
C SER A 721 65.91 -14.98 60.35
N TYR A 722 65.38 -15.46 59.23
CA TYR A 722 63.97 -15.72 59.02
C TYR A 722 63.60 -17.22 59.06
N ILE A 723 64.58 -18.12 59.05
CA ILE A 723 64.37 -19.57 59.06
C ILE A 723 65.03 -20.16 60.31
N GLU A 724 64.22 -20.66 61.24
CA GLU A 724 64.72 -21.29 62.48
C GLU A 724 64.87 -22.81 62.36
N HIS A 725 63.95 -23.44 61.61
CA HIS A 725 63.80 -24.89 61.52
C HIS A 725 63.51 -25.31 60.08
N PHE A 726 63.97 -26.49 59.71
CA PHE A 726 63.63 -27.15 58.44
C PHE A 726 63.17 -28.59 58.71
N TYR A 727 62.46 -29.17 57.74
CA TYR A 727 62.02 -30.56 57.79
C TYR A 727 62.88 -31.40 56.87
N ARG A 728 63.61 -32.37 57.43
CA ARG A 728 64.41 -33.33 56.68
C ARG A 728 63.61 -34.61 56.50
N ILE A 729 63.40 -34.99 55.24
CA ILE A 729 62.71 -36.22 54.86
C ILE A 729 63.77 -37.26 54.49
N ARG A 730 63.79 -38.40 55.18
CA ARG A 730 64.72 -39.50 54.93
C ARG A 730 63.98 -40.83 54.88
N LYS A 731 64.57 -41.85 54.26
CA LYS A 731 64.07 -43.22 54.39
C LYS A 731 64.62 -43.86 55.65
N ASN A 732 63.76 -44.46 56.46
CA ASN A 732 64.18 -45.27 57.60
C ASN A 732 64.70 -46.65 57.13
N GLN A 733 65.15 -47.48 58.07
CA GLN A 733 65.69 -48.82 57.77
C GLN A 733 64.67 -49.71 57.02
N ASP A 734 63.37 -49.49 57.23
CA ASP A 734 62.27 -50.20 56.58
C ASP A 734 61.83 -49.58 55.24
N GLN A 735 62.61 -48.65 54.68
CA GLN A 735 62.30 -47.91 53.45
C GLN A 735 61.05 -47.02 53.51
N ASN A 736 60.50 -46.74 54.69
CA ASN A 736 59.41 -45.80 54.89
C ASN A 736 59.95 -44.37 55.03
N SER A 737 59.21 -43.39 54.50
CA SER A 737 59.55 -41.97 54.64
C SER A 737 59.33 -41.49 56.07
N GLU A 738 60.40 -41.04 56.71
CA GLU A 738 60.42 -40.43 58.03
C GLU A 738 60.68 -38.92 57.90
N ILE A 739 59.87 -38.10 58.57
CA ILE A 739 60.01 -36.64 58.59
C ILE A 739 60.57 -36.24 59.95
N THR A 740 61.73 -35.58 59.95
CA THR A 740 62.40 -35.10 61.15
C THR A 740 62.53 -33.57 61.11
N LYS A 741 62.22 -32.90 62.22
CA LYS A 741 62.38 -31.45 62.36
C LYS A 741 63.81 -31.16 62.85
N CYS A 742 64.58 -30.41 62.07
CA CYS A 742 65.97 -30.06 62.36
C CYS A 742 66.12 -28.54 62.58
N SER A 743 67.06 -28.13 63.42
CA SER A 743 67.42 -26.70 63.59
C SER A 743 68.44 -26.28 62.55
N ILE A 744 68.33 -25.07 62.01
CA ILE A 744 69.29 -24.57 61.02
C ILE A 744 70.74 -24.54 61.56
N SER A 745 70.90 -24.34 62.87
CA SER A 745 72.21 -24.34 63.56
C SER A 745 72.96 -25.67 63.46
N SER A 746 72.26 -26.77 63.19
CA SER A 746 72.85 -28.11 63.05
C SER A 746 73.48 -28.37 61.67
N LEU A 747 73.22 -27.53 60.66
CA LEU A 747 73.92 -27.58 59.37
C LEU A 747 75.34 -27.02 59.48
N SER A 748 75.54 -25.98 60.32
CA SER A 748 76.83 -25.31 60.54
C SER A 748 77.86 -26.20 61.24
N SER A 749 77.42 -27.23 61.98
CA SER A 749 78.28 -28.09 62.80
C SER A 749 78.98 -29.22 62.03
N TYR A 750 78.76 -29.34 60.72
CA TYR A 750 79.37 -30.38 59.88
C TYR A 750 80.56 -29.90 59.02
N LEU A 751 81.03 -28.66 59.20
CA LEU A 751 82.11 -28.03 58.43
C LEU A 751 83.29 -27.52 59.26
N HIS A 752 83.54 -28.10 60.44
CA HIS A 752 84.82 -27.98 61.14
C HIS A 752 85.43 -29.33 61.49
#